data_AF-A0A370C8D4-F1
#
_entry.id   AF-A0A370C8D4-F1
#
_cell.length_a   1.000
_cell.length_b   1.000
_cell.length_c   1.000
_cell.angle_alpha   90.00
_cell.angle_beta   90.00
_cell.angle_gamma   90.00
#
_symmetry.space_group_name_H-M   'P 1'
#
loop_
_entity.id
_entity.type
_entity.pdbx_description
1 polymer ?
#
loop_
_entity_poly.entity_id
_entity_poly.type
_entity_poly.pdbx_seq_one_letter_code
_entity_poly.pdbx_strand_id
1 'polypeptide(L)'
;MRLTCAYLVLLAAGGYSADLREALPIATPEQDGQDRFLTPQNNYNGWVNPEDLSSMPQCIAQQDQSTWLETMTKCTAKQCTSHFGIICTHHQWLTRLSCLSVAFSSDVIARYLPYCGRSILAKAQLYSWIRDITGREWLVEVGDANELQNLSPASLAEGYTAVDVINTAPNCLTGSVCSVSREPFQHVIASCGFTSTSKHTGNAARPWEYNEPAHSMIALDSETVGYDLVGHHINDNHYFDKACFCSSFAVDFGKEPCSGSGRLDFTKERLWLNATCGSTSLPDNWADTLMTTQFAFIAIEDWRWPKCVADMPKQVTELTDQCATDACELDSSGHCQVTRAVDRDCFCHKISYDSCEGSCKVFETRIDYIKWLHDLCGNVQDWQGLPDNWRQLSAPTLIDMIPWQWALKPSIAPDIPITPHGDAKATEACPSNQWKLGSFAIVNIATFCALLLCQKKHMLRSRNIHSEHSQPLDWAAFKGIILATVQIFANWLNFVLVQHSPGYEEVPIFQLILLCCSMPRLSWLAMLLLGLQQFGPKSLSVAASLLFAEILLHILSAYHLLITINYGRQHNFYFNIAEIWMPARTMYAGALMWLVIVLIAYYTLWIQARRRMGKSYGSGFTPFNITEEGMPPIIEYFNISTGKRSHLATGRPRSPEEAPLIRDQSNRTIYEPLLVKAHHTPLPPRPGFAKLYAATTIFLLLLWAAQILFWGGFIGLSSDEFCPPNLGALTAVWTSSSLLGTILGFH
;
A
#
# COMPACT_ATOMS: atom_id res chain seq x y z
N MET A 1 83.96 54.25 7.56
CA MET A 1 83.09 53.30 6.84
C MET A 1 81.99 54.11 6.19
N ARG A 2 81.91 54.05 4.85
CA ARG A 2 80.77 54.32 3.94
C ARG A 2 79.53 55.01 4.56
N LEU A 3 78.93 56.04 3.99
CA LEU A 3 79.12 56.77 2.74
C LEU A 3 78.17 57.99 2.92
N THR A 4 78.65 59.17 2.58
CA THR A 4 77.80 60.29 2.13
C THR A 4 76.73 59.81 1.14
N CYS A 5 75.62 60.54 1.01
CA CYS A 5 74.64 60.40 -0.07
C CYS A 5 73.45 59.43 0.14
N ALA A 6 72.80 59.44 1.31
CA ALA A 6 71.42 58.93 1.46
C ALA A 6 70.41 60.01 1.90
N TYR A 7 70.63 61.25 1.45
CA TYR A 7 69.58 62.28 1.39
C TYR A 7 68.60 62.04 0.22
N LEU A 8 68.56 60.84 -0.38
CA LEU A 8 67.88 60.65 -1.68
C LEU A 8 67.22 59.29 -1.92
N VAL A 9 67.19 58.35 -0.96
CA VAL A 9 66.58 57.04 -1.23
C VAL A 9 65.76 56.56 -0.02
N LEU A 10 64.44 56.53 -0.24
CA LEU A 10 63.33 56.01 0.59
C LEU A 10 62.65 57.06 1.50
N LEU A 11 61.77 57.97 1.05
CA LEU A 11 60.91 57.98 -0.15
C LEU A 11 60.19 56.65 -0.46
N ALA A 12 60.03 55.80 0.56
CA ALA A 12 59.05 54.73 0.55
C ALA A 12 58.59 54.50 1.99
N ALA A 13 57.32 54.83 2.24
CA ALA A 13 56.58 54.72 3.51
C ALA A 13 56.85 55.82 4.56
N GLY A 14 55.89 56.65 4.98
CA GLY A 14 54.47 56.65 4.73
C GLY A 14 53.86 58.01 5.08
N GLY A 15 53.59 58.79 4.04
CA GLY A 15 52.78 60.00 4.12
C GLY A 15 51.78 59.97 2.99
N TYR A 16 50.59 59.40 3.25
CA TYR A 16 49.29 59.73 2.66
C TYR A 16 48.25 58.75 3.22
N SER A 17 47.56 59.14 4.29
CA SER A 17 46.23 58.63 4.62
C SER A 17 45.52 59.68 5.47
N ALA A 18 44.97 60.67 4.78
CA ALA A 18 43.98 61.58 5.31
C ALA A 18 42.57 60.97 5.13
N ASP A 19 41.78 61.16 6.18
CA ASP A 19 40.32 61.10 6.29
C ASP A 19 39.57 59.80 5.96
N LEU A 20 39.17 59.11 7.03
CA LEU A 20 38.10 58.13 7.02
C LEU A 20 37.15 58.35 8.21
N ARG A 21 35.88 58.62 7.85
CA ARG A 21 34.61 58.17 8.47
C ARG A 21 34.31 58.50 9.94
N GLU A 22 33.15 59.15 10.18
CA GLU A 22 31.87 58.46 10.43
C GLU A 22 30.72 59.48 10.62
N ALA A 23 29.58 59.25 9.95
CA ALA A 23 28.30 59.89 10.30
C ALA A 23 27.17 58.87 10.13
N LEU A 24 26.39 58.69 11.21
CA LEU A 24 25.23 57.80 11.34
C LEU A 24 23.99 58.31 10.59
N PRO A 25 23.03 57.43 10.24
CA PRO A 25 21.86 57.74 9.43
C PRO A 25 20.62 58.16 10.26
N ILE A 26 19.77 59.00 9.65
CA ILE A 26 18.45 59.46 10.14
C ILE A 26 17.34 58.57 9.54
N ALA A 27 16.27 58.38 10.30
CA ALA A 27 15.11 57.58 9.91
C ALA A 27 13.90 58.43 9.47
N THR A 28 13.17 57.88 8.48
CA THR A 28 11.75 58.07 8.11
C THR A 28 11.35 59.33 7.29
N PRO A 29 10.15 59.35 6.67
CA PRO A 29 9.79 58.69 5.40
C PRO A 29 9.09 59.67 4.42
N GLU A 30 8.99 59.41 3.10
CA GLU A 30 7.85 59.83 2.24
C GLU A 30 8.07 59.62 0.73
N GLN A 31 7.04 59.02 0.12
CA GLN A 31 6.38 59.36 -1.14
C GLN A 31 7.15 59.43 -2.47
N ASP A 32 6.85 58.40 -3.26
CA ASP A 32 6.12 58.45 -4.54
C ASP A 32 6.78 59.13 -5.74
N GLY A 33 6.85 58.33 -6.81
CA GLY A 33 7.44 58.72 -8.07
C GLY A 33 6.60 59.76 -8.79
N GLN A 34 7.27 60.72 -9.41
CA GLN A 34 7.07 61.14 -10.80
C GLN A 34 8.21 62.10 -11.15
N ASP A 35 8.72 62.01 -12.37
CA ASP A 35 9.65 62.96 -13.02
C ASP A 35 11.07 63.08 -12.45
N ARG A 36 11.96 62.16 -12.84
CA ARG A 36 13.39 62.48 -12.99
C ARG A 36 13.76 62.57 -14.46
N PHE A 37 13.38 63.68 -15.08
CA PHE A 37 14.27 64.27 -16.07
C PHE A 37 15.59 64.56 -15.34
N LEU A 38 16.66 63.86 -15.69
CA LEU A 38 18.02 64.29 -15.35
C LEU A 38 18.25 65.61 -16.10
N THR A 39 17.80 66.72 -15.52
CA THR A 39 18.29 68.04 -15.93
C THR A 39 19.80 68.02 -15.69
N PRO A 40 20.64 68.18 -16.73
CA PRO A 40 22.08 68.21 -16.58
C PRO A 40 22.44 69.23 -15.50
N GLN A 41 23.33 68.86 -14.58
CA GLN A 41 23.64 69.67 -13.40
C GLN A 41 24.14 71.08 -13.79
N ASN A 42 24.73 71.22 -14.99
CA ASN A 42 24.97 72.50 -15.67
C ASN A 42 24.92 72.32 -17.20
N ASN A 43 23.91 72.92 -17.86
CA ASN A 43 23.82 72.94 -19.32
C ASN A 43 24.43 74.25 -19.87
N TYR A 44 25.61 74.17 -20.47
CA TYR A 44 26.36 75.33 -21.01
C TYR A 44 25.94 75.62 -22.46
N ASN A 45 24.69 76.06 -22.67
CA ASN A 45 24.14 76.35 -24.01
C ASN A 45 24.17 75.14 -24.98
N GLY A 46 23.72 73.97 -24.52
CA GLY A 46 23.70 72.73 -25.30
C GLY A 46 24.94 71.85 -25.17
N TRP A 47 25.89 72.25 -24.32
CA TRP A 47 27.05 71.47 -23.91
C TRP A 47 26.86 70.95 -22.49
N VAL A 48 27.13 69.66 -22.30
CA VAL A 48 27.01 68.96 -21.01
C VAL A 48 28.33 68.28 -20.67
N ASN A 49 28.57 68.00 -19.39
CA ASN A 49 29.73 67.20 -19.04
C ASN A 49 29.48 65.76 -19.48
N PRO A 50 30.53 65.02 -19.92
CA PRO A 50 30.37 63.62 -20.28
C PRO A 50 29.79 62.76 -19.14
N GLU A 51 30.13 63.08 -17.88
CA GLU A 51 29.58 62.40 -16.72
C GLU A 51 28.07 62.60 -16.49
N ASP A 52 27.45 63.61 -17.11
CA ASP A 52 26.01 63.84 -17.02
C ASP A 52 25.21 63.00 -18.04
N LEU A 53 25.88 62.27 -18.95
CA LEU A 53 25.24 61.42 -19.94
C LEU A 53 24.90 60.04 -19.37
N SER A 54 23.79 59.47 -19.83
CA SER A 54 23.38 58.10 -19.47
C SER A 54 24.45 57.08 -19.84
N SER A 55 24.64 56.09 -18.96
CA SER A 55 25.63 55.01 -19.14
C SER A 55 25.44 54.23 -20.44
N MET A 56 26.50 53.56 -20.87
CA MET A 56 26.46 52.74 -22.08
C MET A 56 25.49 51.55 -21.91
N PRO A 57 24.55 51.31 -22.85
CA PRO A 57 23.66 50.16 -22.78
C PRO A 57 24.43 48.82 -22.82
N GLN A 58 23.96 47.80 -22.11
CA GLN A 58 24.60 46.47 -22.01
C GLN A 58 24.89 45.87 -23.39
N CYS A 59 23.92 45.92 -24.30
CA CYS A 59 24.05 45.29 -25.61
C CYS A 59 25.12 45.96 -26.49
N ILE A 60 25.44 47.24 -26.24
CA ILE A 60 26.56 47.95 -26.88
C ILE A 60 27.88 47.53 -26.22
N ALA A 61 27.89 47.45 -24.88
CA ALA A 61 29.05 47.03 -24.11
C ALA A 61 29.55 45.62 -24.50
N GLN A 62 28.63 44.74 -24.90
CA GLN A 62 28.90 43.36 -25.32
C GLN A 62 29.34 43.20 -26.79
N GLN A 63 29.37 44.29 -27.57
CA GLN A 63 29.76 44.31 -28.98
C GLN A 63 31.02 45.16 -29.22
N ASP A 64 31.44 45.31 -30.48
CA ASP A 64 32.50 46.26 -30.84
C ASP A 64 32.05 47.72 -30.60
N GLN A 65 32.66 48.35 -29.62
CA GLN A 65 32.34 49.71 -29.17
C GLN A 65 32.98 50.79 -30.04
N SER A 66 33.87 50.44 -30.99
CA SER A 66 34.70 51.39 -31.74
C SER A 66 33.89 52.53 -32.39
N THR A 67 32.84 52.18 -33.13
CA THR A 67 31.98 53.16 -33.83
C THR A 67 31.18 54.01 -32.85
N TRP A 68 30.72 53.43 -31.74
CA TRP A 68 29.99 54.14 -30.69
C TRP A 68 30.89 55.19 -30.01
N LEU A 69 32.10 54.79 -29.61
CA LEU A 69 33.09 55.67 -28.97
C LEU A 69 33.57 56.76 -29.93
N GLU A 70 33.80 56.43 -31.21
CA GLU A 70 34.15 57.42 -32.24
C GLU A 70 33.04 58.47 -32.40
N THR A 71 31.78 58.04 -32.42
CA THR A 71 30.61 58.94 -32.54
C THR A 71 30.51 59.88 -31.34
N MET A 72 30.68 59.36 -30.11
CA MET A 72 30.73 60.16 -28.88
C MET A 72 31.90 61.16 -28.89
N THR A 73 33.08 60.71 -29.33
CA THR A 73 34.30 61.51 -29.43
C THR A 73 34.14 62.69 -30.39
N LYS A 74 33.56 62.44 -31.56
CA LYS A 74 33.32 63.47 -32.60
C LYS A 74 32.50 64.66 -32.09
N CYS A 75 31.64 64.44 -31.10
CA CYS A 75 30.78 65.46 -30.52
C CYS A 75 31.34 66.07 -29.21
N THR A 76 32.53 65.67 -28.80
CA THR A 76 33.18 66.14 -27.58
C THR A 76 34.33 67.08 -27.93
N ALA A 77 34.39 68.23 -27.27
CA ALA A 77 35.42 69.23 -27.51
C ALA A 77 35.81 69.95 -26.21
N LYS A 78 37.04 70.44 -26.17
CA LYS A 78 37.55 71.24 -25.06
C LYS A 78 36.93 72.65 -25.14
N GLN A 79 36.02 72.94 -24.23
CA GLN A 79 35.30 74.21 -24.15
C GLN A 79 35.79 75.05 -22.97
N CYS A 80 35.65 76.36 -23.10
CA CYS A 80 35.87 77.27 -21.99
C CYS A 80 34.61 77.34 -21.12
N THR A 81 34.71 77.04 -19.83
CA THR A 81 33.57 77.10 -18.89
C THR A 81 33.62 78.28 -17.94
N SER A 82 34.76 78.96 -17.82
CA SER A 82 34.90 80.18 -17.01
C SER A 82 35.79 81.19 -17.73
N HIS A 83 35.33 82.44 -17.75
CA HIS A 83 36.03 83.56 -18.37
C HIS A 83 36.35 84.63 -17.33
N PHE A 84 37.57 85.19 -17.42
CA PHE A 84 37.93 86.44 -16.77
C PHE A 84 38.18 87.50 -17.85
N GLY A 85 37.18 88.35 -18.08
CA GLY A 85 37.17 89.28 -19.22
C GLY A 85 37.09 88.53 -20.55
N ILE A 86 38.14 88.63 -21.38
CA ILE A 86 38.30 87.92 -22.67
C ILE A 86 39.19 86.67 -22.55
N ILE A 87 39.77 86.40 -21.39
CA ILE A 87 40.70 85.26 -21.19
C ILE A 87 39.92 84.08 -20.59
N CYS A 88 40.06 82.91 -21.20
CA CYS A 88 39.52 81.67 -20.64
C CYS A 88 40.36 81.22 -19.44
N THR A 89 39.75 81.08 -18.27
CA THR A 89 40.41 80.66 -17.03
C THR A 89 40.22 79.18 -16.72
N HIS A 90 39.18 78.54 -17.27
CA HIS A 90 38.92 77.13 -17.05
C HIS A 90 38.43 76.44 -18.32
N HIS A 91 39.11 75.35 -18.71
CA HIS A 91 38.72 74.53 -19.85
C HIS A 91 38.27 73.15 -19.37
N GLN A 92 37.15 72.68 -19.90
CA GLN A 92 36.63 71.34 -19.65
C GLN A 92 36.28 70.67 -20.97
N TRP A 93 36.43 69.35 -21.03
CA TRP A 93 35.90 68.57 -22.14
C TRP A 93 34.40 68.44 -21.95
N LEU A 94 33.64 69.02 -22.88
CA LEU A 94 32.19 68.97 -22.87
C LEU A 94 31.69 68.27 -24.14
N THR A 95 30.52 67.66 -24.06
CA THR A 95 29.85 67.00 -25.18
C THR A 95 28.64 67.81 -25.64
N ARG A 96 28.51 68.03 -26.95
CA ARG A 96 27.41 68.82 -27.53
C ARG A 96 26.22 67.94 -27.87
N LEU A 97 25.08 68.16 -27.19
CA LEU A 97 23.86 67.37 -27.39
C LEU A 97 23.32 67.46 -28.84
N SER A 98 23.34 68.65 -29.44
CA SER A 98 22.88 68.83 -30.82
C SER A 98 23.79 68.16 -31.87
N CYS A 99 25.04 67.86 -31.50
CA CYS A 99 25.92 67.05 -32.34
C CYS A 99 25.56 65.58 -32.18
N LEU A 100 25.40 65.10 -30.94
CA LEU A 100 25.03 63.70 -30.67
C LEU A 100 23.71 63.33 -31.35
N SER A 101 22.71 64.22 -31.32
CA SER A 101 21.41 64.00 -31.95
C SER A 101 21.49 63.74 -33.46
N VAL A 102 22.51 64.28 -34.13
CA VAL A 102 22.76 64.11 -35.57
C VAL A 102 23.77 62.99 -35.84
N ALA A 103 24.79 62.88 -35.00
CA ALA A 103 25.90 61.94 -35.16
C ALA A 103 25.45 60.49 -34.95
N PHE A 104 24.56 60.24 -34.00
CA PHE A 104 23.88 58.95 -33.85
C PHE A 104 22.79 58.79 -34.92
N SER A 105 23.16 58.72 -36.20
CA SER A 105 22.23 58.49 -37.30
C SER A 105 21.67 57.05 -37.30
N SER A 106 20.64 56.79 -38.11
CA SER A 106 20.13 55.44 -38.36
C SER A 106 21.23 54.44 -38.73
N ASP A 107 22.23 54.86 -39.51
CA ASP A 107 23.32 54.01 -39.98
C ASP A 107 24.25 53.55 -38.84
N VAL A 108 24.45 54.39 -37.82
CA VAL A 108 25.23 54.02 -36.63
C VAL A 108 24.46 52.97 -35.83
N ILE A 109 23.15 53.18 -35.63
CA ILE A 109 22.30 52.28 -34.84
C ILE A 109 22.07 50.94 -35.55
N ALA A 110 21.99 50.93 -36.88
CA ALA A 110 21.81 49.73 -37.70
C ALA A 110 22.91 48.69 -37.50
N ARG A 111 24.11 49.10 -37.08
CA ARG A 111 25.23 48.18 -36.78
C ARG A 111 25.00 47.38 -35.50
N TYR A 112 24.31 47.95 -34.52
CA TYR A 112 24.12 47.37 -33.20
C TYR A 112 22.75 46.70 -33.04
N LEU A 113 21.75 47.16 -33.82
CA LEU A 113 20.38 46.71 -33.71
C LEU A 113 20.19 45.19 -33.87
N PRO A 114 20.88 44.46 -34.77
CA PRO A 114 20.70 43.01 -34.89
C PRO A 114 21.02 42.22 -33.62
N TYR A 115 22.01 42.67 -32.84
CA TYR A 115 22.40 42.04 -31.58
C TYR A 115 21.54 42.55 -30.42
N CYS A 116 21.36 43.87 -30.30
CA CYS A 116 20.51 44.48 -29.27
C CYS A 116 19.04 44.06 -29.41
N GLY A 117 18.59 43.76 -30.63
CA GLY A 117 17.24 43.32 -30.94
C GLY A 117 16.94 41.87 -30.61
N ARG A 118 17.93 41.06 -30.20
CA ARG A 118 17.71 39.66 -29.79
C ARG A 118 16.84 39.57 -28.53
N SER A 119 17.06 40.49 -27.58
CA SER A 119 16.28 40.63 -26.37
C SER A 119 15.40 41.88 -26.46
N ILE A 120 14.12 41.73 -26.16
CA ILE A 120 13.17 42.85 -26.20
C ILE A 120 13.54 43.93 -25.17
N LEU A 121 14.08 43.54 -24.02
CA LEU A 121 14.53 44.48 -22.99
C LEU A 121 15.84 45.18 -23.37
N ALA A 122 16.78 44.46 -24.02
CA ALA A 122 18.00 45.09 -24.55
C ALA A 122 17.68 46.13 -25.63
N LYS A 123 16.71 45.81 -26.51
CA LYS A 123 16.17 46.75 -27.50
C LYS A 123 15.49 47.94 -26.83
N ALA A 124 14.74 47.73 -25.76
CA ALA A 124 14.11 48.79 -24.97
C ALA A 124 15.13 49.72 -24.31
N GLN A 125 16.21 49.17 -23.74
CA GLN A 125 17.29 49.97 -23.15
C GLN A 125 17.98 50.84 -24.21
N LEU A 126 18.31 50.27 -25.37
CA LEU A 126 18.87 51.01 -26.50
C LEU A 126 17.91 52.11 -26.97
N TYR A 127 16.62 51.80 -27.09
CA TYR A 127 15.59 52.77 -27.46
C TYR A 127 15.49 53.93 -26.47
N SER A 128 15.49 53.66 -25.16
CA SER A 128 15.48 54.72 -24.16
C SER A 128 16.69 55.64 -24.31
N TRP A 129 17.89 55.07 -24.43
CA TRP A 129 19.13 55.85 -24.61
C TRP A 129 19.06 56.73 -25.86
N ILE A 130 18.58 56.20 -27.00
CA ILE A 130 18.47 56.95 -28.25
C ILE A 130 17.41 58.04 -28.18
N ARG A 131 16.27 57.76 -27.54
CA ARG A 131 15.22 58.75 -27.33
C ARG A 131 15.73 59.90 -26.46
N ASP A 132 16.47 59.59 -25.40
CA ASP A 132 16.97 60.59 -24.45
C ASP A 132 18.08 61.48 -25.07
N ILE A 133 18.95 60.91 -25.91
CA ILE A 133 20.05 61.65 -26.56
C ILE A 133 19.62 62.38 -27.83
N THR A 134 18.75 61.77 -28.64
CA THR A 134 18.41 62.27 -29.99
C THR A 134 17.01 62.84 -30.12
N GLY A 135 16.11 62.55 -29.16
CA GLY A 135 14.69 62.90 -29.23
C GLY A 135 13.88 62.07 -30.25
N ARG A 136 14.47 61.04 -30.86
CA ARG A 136 13.80 60.21 -31.87
C ARG A 136 12.94 59.12 -31.22
N GLU A 137 11.79 58.84 -31.83
CA GLU A 137 10.85 57.78 -31.44
C GLU A 137 11.03 56.48 -32.25
N TRP A 138 12.15 56.34 -32.98
CA TRP A 138 12.51 55.17 -33.78
C TRP A 138 14.04 54.97 -33.76
N LEU A 139 14.53 53.75 -34.05
CA LEU A 139 15.96 53.40 -34.00
C LEU A 139 16.67 53.54 -35.36
N VAL A 140 16.25 52.74 -36.35
CA VAL A 140 16.74 52.66 -37.72
C VAL A 140 15.62 52.95 -38.72
N GLU A 141 14.44 52.36 -38.55
CA GLU A 141 13.29 52.52 -39.43
C GLU A 141 12.04 52.93 -38.65
N VAL A 142 11.16 53.72 -39.28
CA VAL A 142 9.91 54.12 -38.64
C VAL A 142 9.07 52.89 -38.33
N GLY A 143 8.83 52.64 -37.04
CA GLY A 143 8.02 51.54 -36.54
C GLY A 143 8.79 50.41 -35.86
N ASP A 144 10.13 50.43 -35.90
CA ASP A 144 10.96 49.44 -35.20
C ASP A 144 10.83 49.48 -33.67
N ALA A 145 10.36 50.59 -33.11
CA ALA A 145 10.07 50.77 -31.70
C ALA A 145 8.59 50.59 -31.35
N ASN A 146 7.71 50.25 -32.30
CA ASN A 146 6.26 50.13 -32.05
C ASN A 146 5.93 49.08 -30.98
N GLU A 147 6.65 47.96 -30.99
CA GLU A 147 6.54 46.89 -30.00
C GLU A 147 7.01 47.30 -28.59
N LEU A 148 7.77 48.40 -28.47
CA LEU A 148 8.32 48.89 -27.21
C LEU A 148 7.37 49.85 -26.46
N GLN A 149 6.38 50.43 -27.15
CA GLN A 149 5.49 51.44 -26.56
C GLN A 149 4.56 50.88 -25.46
N ASN A 150 4.24 49.59 -25.54
CA ASN A 150 3.42 48.87 -24.56
C ASN A 150 4.08 47.52 -24.21
N LEU A 151 5.33 47.57 -23.71
CA LEU A 151 6.01 46.37 -23.24
C LEU A 151 5.21 45.72 -22.12
N SER A 152 4.63 44.57 -22.41
CA SER A 152 3.85 43.81 -21.43
C SER A 152 4.74 42.80 -20.71
N PRO A 153 4.48 42.50 -19.42
CA PRO A 153 5.09 41.36 -18.74
C PRO A 153 4.93 40.04 -19.49
N ALA A 154 3.83 39.88 -20.24
CA ALA A 154 3.54 38.68 -21.02
C ALA A 154 4.49 38.47 -22.20
N SER A 155 5.14 39.53 -22.69
CA SER A 155 6.21 39.46 -23.69
C SER A 155 7.48 38.78 -23.14
N LEU A 156 7.60 38.71 -21.81
CA LEU A 156 8.70 38.11 -21.05
C LEU A 156 8.25 36.84 -20.32
N ALA A 157 7.09 36.31 -20.69
CA ALA A 157 6.51 35.11 -20.11
C ALA A 157 7.52 33.95 -20.24
N GLU A 158 8.01 33.48 -19.08
CA GLU A 158 8.99 32.40 -18.88
C GLU A 158 10.49 32.81 -18.82
N GLY A 159 10.81 34.01 -18.36
CA GLY A 159 12.18 34.30 -17.89
C GLY A 159 12.53 33.46 -16.64
N TYR A 160 13.37 32.43 -16.80
CA TYR A 160 13.87 31.64 -15.67
C TYR A 160 14.82 32.46 -14.79
N THR A 161 14.87 32.17 -13.49
CA THR A 161 16.01 32.52 -12.64
C THR A 161 17.25 31.82 -13.22
N ALA A 162 18.18 32.61 -13.78
CA ALA A 162 19.33 32.12 -14.53
C ALA A 162 20.23 31.18 -13.71
N VAL A 163 20.28 31.38 -12.38
CA VAL A 163 21.14 30.60 -11.48
C VAL A 163 20.66 29.15 -11.34
N ASP A 164 19.36 28.88 -11.38
CA ASP A 164 18.85 27.51 -11.18
C ASP A 164 18.91 26.69 -12.47
N VAL A 165 18.67 27.33 -13.62
CA VAL A 165 18.59 26.64 -14.92
C VAL A 165 19.97 26.49 -15.57
N ILE A 166 20.87 27.47 -15.49
CA ILE A 166 22.19 27.33 -16.11
C ILE A 166 23.02 26.25 -15.39
N ASN A 167 22.90 26.16 -14.06
CA ASN A 167 23.64 25.17 -13.27
C ASN A 167 23.16 23.73 -13.48
N THR A 168 21.98 23.52 -14.05
CA THR A 168 21.48 22.17 -14.41
C THR A 168 21.90 21.74 -15.81
N ALA A 169 22.44 22.65 -16.64
CA ALA A 169 22.97 22.30 -17.95
C ALA A 169 24.28 21.49 -17.82
N PRO A 170 24.50 20.47 -18.65
CA PRO A 170 25.73 19.68 -18.60
C PRO A 170 26.93 20.49 -19.15
N ASN A 171 28.12 20.21 -18.62
CA ASN A 171 29.35 20.95 -18.98
C ASN A 171 29.67 20.91 -20.48
N CYS A 172 29.37 19.80 -21.15
CA CYS A 172 29.53 19.64 -22.61
C CYS A 172 28.64 20.61 -23.40
N LEU A 173 27.43 20.92 -22.91
CA LEU A 173 26.54 21.90 -23.52
C LEU A 173 27.03 23.33 -23.22
N THR A 174 27.38 23.64 -21.97
CA THR A 174 27.84 24.99 -21.60
C THR A 174 29.19 25.36 -22.24
N GLY A 175 30.02 24.36 -22.57
CA GLY A 175 31.27 24.52 -23.31
C GLY A 175 31.11 24.53 -24.82
N SER A 176 29.89 24.38 -25.34
CA SER A 176 29.62 24.31 -26.77
C SER A 176 29.47 25.69 -27.43
N VAL A 177 29.50 25.68 -28.75
CA VAL A 177 29.33 26.85 -29.61
C VAL A 177 28.07 26.66 -30.44
N CYS A 178 27.26 27.71 -30.55
CA CYS A 178 26.03 27.70 -31.35
C CYS A 178 26.34 27.36 -32.81
N SER A 179 25.56 26.45 -33.40
CA SER A 179 25.74 26.03 -34.79
C SER A 179 25.46 27.14 -35.80
N VAL A 180 24.54 28.05 -35.47
CA VAL A 180 24.08 29.14 -36.35
C VAL A 180 24.95 30.39 -36.21
N SER A 181 25.07 30.94 -35.00
CA SER A 181 25.80 32.20 -34.77
C SER A 181 27.30 32.03 -34.59
N ARG A 182 27.77 30.79 -34.35
CA ARG A 182 29.14 30.47 -33.93
C ARG A 182 29.59 31.16 -32.64
N GLU A 183 28.62 31.60 -31.82
CA GLU A 183 28.89 32.20 -30.52
C GLU A 183 28.94 31.12 -29.43
N PRO A 184 29.80 31.27 -28.40
CA PRO A 184 29.79 30.40 -27.23
C PRO A 184 28.45 30.49 -26.48
N PHE A 185 28.03 29.40 -25.84
CA PHE A 185 26.82 29.34 -25.00
C PHE A 185 26.72 30.54 -24.03
N GLN A 186 27.82 30.84 -23.32
CA GLN A 186 27.88 31.95 -22.36
C GLN A 186 27.64 33.32 -23.00
N HIS A 187 28.07 33.51 -24.26
CA HIS A 187 27.86 34.77 -24.97
C HIS A 187 26.38 34.94 -25.35
N VAL A 188 25.71 33.86 -25.75
CA VAL A 188 24.26 33.90 -26.04
C VAL A 188 23.46 34.17 -24.77
N ILE A 189 23.78 33.48 -23.68
CA ILE A 189 23.19 33.73 -22.35
C ILE A 189 23.37 35.19 -21.95
N ALA A 190 24.57 35.75 -22.10
CA ALA A 190 24.85 37.14 -21.74
C ALA A 190 24.07 38.14 -22.62
N SER A 191 23.87 37.83 -23.91
CA SER A 191 23.09 38.68 -24.84
C SER A 191 21.59 38.67 -24.54
N CYS A 192 21.08 37.57 -23.98
CA CYS A 192 19.68 37.40 -23.59
C CYS A 192 19.44 37.67 -22.09
N GLY A 193 20.49 37.98 -21.34
CA GLY A 193 20.47 38.11 -19.89
C GLY A 193 20.03 39.50 -19.42
N PHE A 194 19.26 39.54 -18.34
CA PHE A 194 18.80 40.76 -17.67
C PHE A 194 18.70 40.58 -16.15
N THR A 195 18.55 41.68 -15.42
CA THR A 195 18.40 41.72 -13.96
C THR A 195 17.03 42.26 -13.55
N SER A 196 16.65 42.09 -12.27
CA SER A 196 15.39 42.66 -11.74
C SER A 196 15.30 44.18 -11.93
N THR A 197 16.37 44.87 -11.58
CA THR A 197 16.57 46.30 -11.81
C THR A 197 17.85 46.49 -12.61
N SER A 198 17.95 47.57 -13.38
CA SER A 198 19.21 47.97 -14.01
C SER A 198 20.33 48.11 -12.98
N LYS A 199 21.53 47.59 -13.30
CA LYS A 199 22.71 47.64 -12.43
C LYS A 199 23.90 48.20 -13.19
N HIS A 200 24.66 49.04 -12.53
CA HIS A 200 25.89 49.59 -13.08
C HIS A 200 27.06 48.62 -12.91
N THR A 201 27.84 48.40 -13.97
CA THR A 201 29.00 47.50 -13.95
C THR A 201 30.32 48.25 -13.76
N GLY A 202 30.29 49.58 -13.70
CA GLY A 202 31.44 50.46 -13.52
C GLY A 202 31.12 51.70 -12.69
N ASN A 203 31.66 52.85 -13.08
CA ASN A 203 31.50 54.10 -12.33
C ASN A 203 30.23 54.87 -12.73
N ALA A 204 29.09 54.50 -12.14
CA ALA A 204 27.79 55.12 -12.39
C ALA A 204 27.75 56.64 -12.16
N ALA A 205 28.56 57.16 -11.22
CA ALA A 205 28.62 58.60 -10.95
C ALA A 205 29.39 59.37 -12.03
N ARG A 206 30.14 58.66 -12.88
CA ARG A 206 30.94 59.25 -13.95
C ARG A 206 31.00 58.29 -15.16
N PRO A 207 29.89 58.09 -15.89
CA PRO A 207 29.80 57.00 -16.88
C PRO A 207 30.71 57.16 -18.09
N TRP A 208 31.09 58.40 -18.41
CA TRP A 208 31.92 58.74 -19.54
C TRP A 208 33.06 59.67 -19.16
N GLU A 209 34.20 59.52 -19.82
CA GLU A 209 35.33 60.45 -19.71
C GLU A 209 36.01 60.63 -21.06
N TYR A 210 36.52 61.84 -21.31
CA TYR A 210 37.43 62.08 -22.42
C TYR A 210 38.87 61.77 -22.01
N ASN A 211 39.48 60.78 -22.66
CA ASN A 211 40.86 60.39 -22.42
C ASN A 211 41.78 61.15 -23.37
N GLU A 212 42.51 62.15 -22.85
CA GLU A 212 43.43 62.97 -23.65
C GLU A 212 44.53 62.14 -24.35
N PRO A 213 45.25 61.22 -23.69
CA PRO A 213 46.22 60.34 -24.36
C PRO A 213 45.67 59.52 -25.52
N ALA A 214 44.44 59.00 -25.38
CA ALA A 214 43.79 58.17 -26.39
C ALA A 214 43.08 59.00 -27.47
N HIS A 215 42.96 60.32 -27.28
CA HIS A 215 42.16 61.22 -28.11
C HIS A 215 40.74 60.69 -28.37
N SER A 216 40.14 60.04 -27.37
CA SER A 216 38.86 59.36 -27.49
C SER A 216 38.07 59.45 -26.19
N MET A 217 36.74 59.46 -26.33
CA MET A 217 35.83 59.10 -25.27
C MET A 217 36.05 57.64 -24.85
N ILE A 218 35.94 57.39 -23.55
CA ILE A 218 35.92 56.06 -22.95
C ILE A 218 34.67 55.91 -22.09
N ALA A 219 34.08 54.72 -22.09
CA ALA A 219 33.02 54.36 -21.17
C ALA A 219 33.65 53.84 -19.86
N LEU A 220 33.32 54.49 -18.75
CA LEU A 220 33.70 54.08 -17.40
C LEU A 220 32.60 53.26 -16.72
N ASP A 221 31.40 53.26 -17.30
CA ASP A 221 30.25 52.48 -16.83
C ASP A 221 29.41 51.96 -18.00
N SER A 222 28.85 50.77 -17.79
CA SER A 222 27.75 50.25 -18.58
C SER A 222 26.65 49.77 -17.65
N GLU A 223 25.42 49.89 -18.10
CA GLU A 223 24.25 49.53 -17.32
C GLU A 223 23.68 48.20 -17.83
N THR A 224 23.47 47.23 -16.93
CA THR A 224 22.78 45.99 -17.26
C THR A 224 21.32 46.26 -17.57
N VAL A 225 20.76 45.46 -18.46
CA VAL A 225 19.34 45.51 -18.80
C VAL A 225 18.52 45.10 -17.58
N GLY A 226 17.63 45.99 -17.13
CA GLY A 226 16.71 45.73 -16.03
C GLY A 226 15.28 45.45 -16.46
N TYR A 227 14.56 44.63 -15.69
CA TYR A 227 13.13 44.38 -15.87
C TYR A 227 12.28 45.61 -15.48
N ASP A 228 12.82 46.51 -14.66
CA ASP A 228 12.20 47.78 -14.29
C ASP A 228 11.87 48.68 -15.50
N LEU A 229 12.48 48.44 -16.67
CA LEU A 229 12.10 49.07 -17.95
C LEU A 229 10.63 48.85 -18.34
N VAL A 230 9.97 47.80 -17.83
CA VAL A 230 8.54 47.56 -18.08
C VAL A 230 7.62 48.21 -17.04
N GLY A 231 8.16 48.95 -16.07
CA GLY A 231 7.39 49.58 -15.00
C GLY A 231 6.85 48.61 -13.94
N HIS A 232 7.37 47.39 -13.89
CA HIS A 232 7.00 46.35 -12.93
C HIS A 232 8.22 45.82 -12.17
N HIS A 233 7.99 45.12 -11.06
CA HIS A 233 9.05 44.59 -10.20
C HIS A 233 9.02 43.06 -10.14
N ILE A 234 10.21 42.46 -10.15
CA ILE A 234 10.46 41.03 -9.95
C ILE A 234 11.54 40.85 -8.89
N ASN A 235 11.63 39.65 -8.30
CA ASN A 235 12.64 39.35 -7.28
C ASN A 235 14.07 39.61 -7.76
N ASP A 236 14.93 40.08 -6.86
CA ASP A 236 16.33 40.36 -7.17
C ASP A 236 17.12 39.09 -7.53
N ASN A 237 17.29 38.85 -8.83
CA ASN A 237 18.11 37.77 -9.37
C ASN A 237 18.63 38.13 -10.78
N HIS A 238 19.42 37.23 -11.36
CA HIS A 238 19.75 37.24 -12.79
C HIS A 238 18.77 36.36 -13.53
N TYR A 239 18.34 36.82 -14.70
CA TYR A 239 17.37 36.15 -15.55
C TYR A 239 17.90 36.12 -16.98
N PHE A 240 17.34 35.25 -17.81
CA PHE A 240 17.54 35.32 -19.26
C PHE A 240 16.20 35.16 -19.97
N ASP A 241 16.06 35.84 -21.11
CA ASP A 241 14.92 35.71 -21.99
C ASP A 241 15.01 34.36 -22.72
N LYS A 242 14.07 33.46 -22.40
CA LYS A 242 13.96 32.12 -22.99
C LYS A 242 13.75 32.20 -24.51
N ALA A 243 12.89 33.09 -24.99
CA ALA A 243 12.62 33.22 -26.42
C ALA A 243 13.89 33.68 -27.16
N CYS A 244 14.59 34.69 -26.61
CA CYS A 244 15.87 35.15 -27.12
C CYS A 244 16.91 34.03 -27.16
N PHE A 245 17.03 33.25 -26.08
CA PHE A 245 18.00 32.17 -26.00
C PHE A 245 17.68 31.08 -27.02
N CYS A 246 16.44 30.59 -27.05
CA CYS A 246 16.03 29.50 -27.93
C CYS A 246 16.00 29.89 -29.42
N SER A 247 15.89 31.18 -29.75
CA SER A 247 16.06 31.65 -31.14
C SER A 247 17.52 31.82 -31.55
N SER A 248 18.43 32.06 -30.58
CA SER A 248 19.82 32.42 -30.84
C SER A 248 20.80 31.26 -30.65
N PHE A 249 20.45 30.28 -29.81
CA PHE A 249 21.26 29.09 -29.54
C PHE A 249 20.60 27.84 -30.13
N ALA A 250 21.32 27.18 -31.04
CA ALA A 250 20.91 25.92 -31.63
C ALA A 250 22.08 24.92 -31.62
N VAL A 251 21.76 23.67 -31.31
CA VAL A 251 22.71 22.55 -31.32
C VAL A 251 22.77 21.93 -32.72
N ASP A 252 23.96 21.59 -33.20
CA ASP A 252 24.14 20.76 -34.39
C ASP A 252 24.01 19.27 -34.00
N PHE A 253 22.86 18.65 -34.28
CA PHE A 253 22.65 17.23 -33.97
C PHE A 253 23.51 16.27 -34.81
N GLY A 254 24.15 16.74 -35.90
CA GLY A 254 25.15 15.97 -36.62
C GLY A 254 26.52 15.94 -35.93
N LYS A 255 26.77 16.88 -35.02
CA LYS A 255 27.99 17.02 -34.20
C LYS A 255 27.63 17.41 -32.77
N GLU A 256 26.79 16.58 -32.16
CA GLU A 256 26.18 16.90 -30.89
C GLU A 256 27.20 16.99 -29.73
N PRO A 257 27.19 18.08 -28.94
CA PRO A 257 28.22 18.36 -27.94
C PRO A 257 28.42 17.26 -26.90
N CYS A 258 27.34 16.69 -26.34
CA CYS A 258 27.44 15.70 -25.27
C CYS A 258 27.51 14.25 -25.75
N SER A 259 27.44 13.98 -27.06
CA SER A 259 27.48 12.61 -27.61
C SER A 259 28.78 11.87 -27.30
N GLY A 260 29.91 12.58 -27.12
CA GLY A 260 31.20 11.99 -26.75
C GLY A 260 31.48 11.92 -25.24
N SER A 261 30.66 12.56 -24.41
CA SER A 261 30.88 12.72 -22.96
C SER A 261 30.27 11.60 -22.12
N GLY A 262 29.37 10.82 -22.71
CA GLY A 262 28.69 9.70 -22.04
C GLY A 262 27.17 9.81 -22.14
N ARG A 263 26.49 8.68 -21.98
CA ARG A 263 25.03 8.56 -22.19
C ARG A 263 24.20 9.39 -21.19
N LEU A 264 24.72 9.62 -19.99
CA LEU A 264 24.08 10.48 -18.97
C LEU A 264 24.14 11.96 -19.37
N ASP A 265 25.30 12.45 -19.81
CA ASP A 265 25.45 13.85 -20.19
C ASP A 265 24.66 14.18 -21.46
N PHE A 266 24.58 13.24 -22.41
CA PHE A 266 23.64 13.29 -23.53
C PHE A 266 22.18 13.40 -23.05
N THR A 267 21.79 12.58 -22.07
CA THR A 267 20.42 12.63 -21.49
C THR A 267 20.14 13.98 -20.84
N LYS A 268 21.10 14.53 -20.09
CA LYS A 268 21.01 15.87 -19.48
C LYS A 268 20.82 16.95 -20.54
N GLU A 269 21.59 16.91 -21.63
CA GLU A 269 21.48 17.88 -22.72
C GLU A 269 20.07 17.89 -23.30
N ARG A 270 19.54 16.71 -23.65
CA ARG A 270 18.22 16.55 -24.23
C ARG A 270 17.10 17.02 -23.30
N LEU A 271 17.15 16.60 -22.03
CA LEU A 271 16.16 17.00 -21.03
C LEU A 271 16.22 18.51 -20.75
N TRP A 272 17.41 19.08 -20.66
CA TRP A 272 17.60 20.51 -20.43
C TRP A 272 17.06 21.34 -21.60
N LEU A 273 17.36 20.95 -22.84
CA LEU A 273 16.83 21.61 -24.04
C LEU A 273 15.30 21.46 -24.12
N ASN A 274 14.73 20.31 -23.77
CA ASN A 274 13.29 20.12 -23.75
C ASN A 274 12.60 20.99 -22.69
N ALA A 275 13.14 21.03 -21.48
CA ALA A 275 12.62 21.86 -20.39
C ALA A 275 12.73 23.35 -20.71
N THR A 276 13.88 23.77 -21.26
CA THR A 276 14.19 25.18 -21.52
C THR A 276 13.57 25.70 -22.81
N CYS A 277 13.64 24.96 -23.92
CA CYS A 277 13.22 25.43 -25.25
C CYS A 277 12.02 24.66 -25.83
N GLY A 278 11.53 23.64 -25.14
CA GLY A 278 10.42 22.80 -25.58
C GLY A 278 10.85 21.70 -26.53
N SER A 279 9.94 20.77 -26.79
CA SER A 279 10.22 19.60 -27.63
C SER A 279 10.45 19.94 -29.11
N THR A 280 10.02 21.11 -29.56
CA THR A 280 10.19 21.58 -30.95
C THR A 280 11.63 21.92 -31.31
N SER A 281 12.50 22.17 -30.31
CA SER A 281 13.92 22.39 -30.53
C SER A 281 14.73 21.09 -30.64
N LEU A 282 14.08 19.93 -30.52
CA LEU A 282 14.71 18.62 -30.51
C LEU A 282 14.33 17.82 -31.78
N PRO A 283 15.17 16.88 -32.22
CA PRO A 283 14.86 15.99 -33.34
C PRO A 283 13.75 15.02 -32.97
N ASP A 284 13.15 14.42 -34.00
CA ASP A 284 12.19 13.33 -33.81
C ASP A 284 12.82 12.17 -33.01
N ASN A 285 12.02 11.52 -32.17
CA ASN A 285 12.41 10.37 -31.34
C ASN A 285 13.57 10.65 -30.34
N TRP A 286 13.78 11.91 -29.95
CA TRP A 286 14.83 12.28 -28.99
C TRP A 286 14.70 11.58 -27.62
N ALA A 287 13.50 11.09 -27.27
CA ALA A 287 13.21 10.47 -25.98
C ALA A 287 13.61 8.98 -25.89
N ASP A 288 13.86 8.30 -27.01
CA ASP A 288 13.95 6.84 -27.06
C ASP A 288 15.18 6.26 -26.33
N THR A 289 16.25 7.05 -26.20
CA THR A 289 17.55 6.57 -25.67
C THR A 289 17.93 7.18 -24.33
N LEU A 290 17.04 7.96 -23.72
CA LEU A 290 17.28 8.69 -22.49
C LEU A 290 17.41 7.79 -21.28
N MET A 291 18.36 8.14 -20.40
CA MET A 291 18.53 7.48 -19.12
C MET A 291 17.62 8.07 -18.05
N THR A 292 16.30 7.82 -18.12
CA THR A 292 15.33 8.34 -17.14
C THR A 292 14.77 7.26 -16.22
N THR A 293 14.41 7.64 -15.00
CA THR A 293 13.83 6.75 -13.98
C THR A 293 12.37 6.34 -14.24
N GLN A 294 11.78 6.75 -15.37
CA GLN A 294 10.38 6.47 -15.67
C GLN A 294 10.10 5.01 -16.00
N PHE A 295 11.06 4.31 -16.63
CA PHE A 295 10.85 2.93 -17.07
C PHE A 295 12.12 2.07 -17.12
N ALA A 296 13.15 2.51 -17.85
CA ALA A 296 14.36 1.72 -18.10
C ALA A 296 15.32 1.69 -16.90
N PHE A 297 15.25 2.72 -16.06
CA PHE A 297 16.04 2.84 -14.83
C PHE A 297 15.09 2.93 -13.64
N ILE A 298 15.42 2.26 -12.55
CA ILE A 298 14.59 2.24 -11.33
C ILE A 298 15.44 2.83 -10.21
N ALA A 299 15.01 3.94 -9.61
CA ALA A 299 15.74 4.54 -8.49
C ALA A 299 15.91 3.53 -7.35
N ILE A 300 17.06 3.55 -6.67
CA ILE A 300 17.34 2.58 -5.59
C ILE A 300 16.30 2.70 -4.46
N GLU A 301 15.83 3.92 -4.13
CA GLU A 301 14.73 4.12 -3.16
C GLU A 301 13.41 3.44 -3.56
N ASP A 302 13.16 3.29 -4.86
CA ASP A 302 11.92 2.71 -5.40
C ASP A 302 12.02 1.19 -5.61
N TRP A 303 13.20 0.60 -5.42
CA TRP A 303 13.40 -0.82 -5.60
C TRP A 303 12.63 -1.65 -4.57
N ARG A 304 11.73 -2.51 -5.05
CA ARG A 304 10.91 -3.40 -4.21
C ARG A 304 11.33 -4.85 -4.42
N TRP A 305 11.69 -5.52 -3.34
CA TRP A 305 11.99 -6.95 -3.33
C TRP A 305 10.74 -7.80 -3.04
N PRO A 306 10.66 -9.05 -3.53
CA PRO A 306 9.59 -9.99 -3.18
C PRO A 306 9.76 -10.51 -1.75
N LYS A 307 8.70 -11.11 -1.20
CA LYS A 307 8.66 -11.62 0.18
C LYS A 307 9.76 -12.63 0.52
N CYS A 308 10.27 -13.34 -0.47
CA CYS A 308 11.31 -14.37 -0.35
C CYS A 308 12.76 -13.87 -0.44
N VAL A 309 13.00 -12.55 -0.40
CA VAL A 309 14.35 -11.97 -0.53
C VAL A 309 15.37 -12.50 0.48
N ALA A 310 14.93 -12.84 1.70
CA ALA A 310 15.83 -13.34 2.75
C ALA A 310 16.53 -14.66 2.39
N ASP A 311 15.91 -15.48 1.52
CA ASP A 311 16.43 -16.76 1.08
C ASP A 311 17.03 -16.69 -0.33
N MET A 312 17.07 -15.52 -0.95
CA MET A 312 17.68 -15.34 -2.27
C MET A 312 19.20 -15.49 -2.19
N PRO A 313 19.85 -16.11 -3.19
CA PRO A 313 21.30 -16.15 -3.26
C PRO A 313 21.90 -14.74 -3.28
N LYS A 314 23.03 -14.55 -2.60
CA LYS A 314 23.74 -13.26 -2.57
C LYS A 314 24.03 -12.71 -3.96
N GLN A 315 24.33 -13.60 -4.90
CA GLN A 315 24.58 -13.26 -6.31
C GLN A 315 23.40 -12.49 -6.92
N VAL A 316 22.17 -12.82 -6.55
CA VAL A 316 20.94 -12.14 -7.03
C VAL A 316 20.73 -10.82 -6.30
N THR A 317 20.92 -10.79 -4.98
CA THR A 317 20.75 -9.55 -4.21
C THR A 317 21.81 -8.49 -4.54
N GLU A 318 23.00 -8.92 -4.97
CA GLU A 318 24.09 -8.03 -5.42
C GLU A 318 23.89 -7.52 -6.86
N LEU A 319 22.96 -8.09 -7.64
CA LEU A 319 22.69 -7.62 -9.01
C LEU A 319 22.22 -6.17 -9.04
N THR A 320 21.51 -5.70 -8.01
CA THR A 320 21.09 -4.29 -7.93
C THR A 320 22.29 -3.37 -7.90
N ASP A 321 23.35 -3.72 -7.18
CA ASP A 321 24.57 -2.92 -7.11
C ASP A 321 25.41 -3.06 -8.40
N GLN A 322 25.48 -4.27 -8.96
CA GLN A 322 26.21 -4.55 -10.20
C GLN A 322 25.59 -3.89 -11.44
N CYS A 323 24.27 -3.72 -11.45
CA CYS A 323 23.52 -3.05 -12.51
C CYS A 323 23.13 -1.61 -12.13
N ALA A 324 23.64 -1.08 -11.00
CA ALA A 324 23.43 0.31 -10.65
C ALA A 324 24.25 1.23 -11.55
N THR A 325 23.61 2.27 -12.05
CA THR A 325 24.21 3.37 -12.79
C THR A 325 23.56 4.68 -12.36
N ASP A 326 24.08 5.79 -12.85
CA ASP A 326 23.48 7.10 -12.61
C ASP A 326 22.45 7.38 -13.72
N ALA A 327 21.26 7.84 -13.33
CA ALA A 327 20.16 8.16 -14.23
C ALA A 327 19.51 9.50 -13.83
N CYS A 328 18.66 10.01 -14.71
CA CYS A 328 17.93 11.26 -14.52
C CYS A 328 16.54 10.98 -13.95
N GLU A 329 16.29 11.45 -12.73
CA GLU A 329 14.96 11.71 -12.22
C GLU A 329 14.53 13.11 -12.65
N LEU A 330 13.28 13.28 -13.10
CA LEU A 330 12.81 14.59 -13.55
C LEU A 330 12.33 15.41 -12.36
N ASP A 331 12.85 16.63 -12.22
CA ASP A 331 12.33 17.60 -11.26
C ASP A 331 10.96 18.17 -11.70
N SER A 332 10.36 19.01 -10.87
CA SER A 332 9.06 19.66 -11.17
C SER A 332 9.08 20.53 -12.44
N SER A 333 10.27 20.91 -12.91
CA SER A 333 10.51 21.77 -14.06
C SER A 333 10.96 20.98 -15.29
N GLY A 334 11.13 19.66 -15.18
CA GLY A 334 11.57 18.77 -16.27
C GLY A 334 13.08 18.65 -16.45
N HIS A 335 13.90 19.21 -15.55
CA HIS A 335 15.36 19.05 -15.58
C HIS A 335 15.79 17.72 -14.96
N CYS A 336 17.00 17.28 -15.32
CA CYS A 336 17.60 16.06 -14.77
C CYS A 336 18.19 16.30 -13.38
N GLN A 337 17.60 15.65 -12.38
CA GLN A 337 18.23 15.39 -11.10
C GLN A 337 18.92 14.02 -11.15
N VAL A 338 20.25 14.03 -10.96
CA VAL A 338 21.02 12.78 -11.03
C VAL A 338 20.75 11.96 -9.76
N THR A 339 20.23 10.74 -9.94
CA THR A 339 20.02 9.77 -8.87
C THR A 339 20.66 8.42 -9.24
N ARG A 340 20.94 7.60 -8.22
CA ARG A 340 21.47 6.26 -8.41
C ARG A 340 20.31 5.32 -8.70
N ALA A 341 20.35 4.64 -9.85
CA ALA A 341 19.27 3.81 -10.34
C ALA A 341 19.77 2.47 -10.88
N VAL A 342 18.96 1.43 -10.79
CA VAL A 342 19.23 0.12 -11.36
C VAL A 342 18.80 0.11 -12.82
N ASP A 343 19.72 -0.26 -13.71
CA ASP A 343 19.41 -0.55 -15.11
C ASP A 343 18.57 -1.83 -15.18
N ARG A 344 17.30 -1.67 -15.58
CA ARG A 344 16.31 -2.73 -15.65
C ARG A 344 16.72 -3.80 -16.64
N ASP A 345 17.25 -3.43 -17.80
CA ASP A 345 17.66 -4.38 -18.83
C ASP A 345 18.87 -5.18 -18.34
N CYS A 346 19.86 -4.52 -17.73
CA CYS A 346 21.01 -5.21 -17.11
C CYS A 346 20.57 -6.23 -16.05
N PHE A 347 19.64 -5.84 -15.17
CA PHE A 347 19.16 -6.70 -14.10
C PHE A 347 18.39 -7.90 -14.65
N CYS A 348 17.43 -7.65 -15.55
CA CYS A 348 16.53 -8.66 -16.09
C CYS A 348 17.27 -9.73 -16.89
N HIS A 349 18.30 -9.37 -17.66
CA HIS A 349 19.10 -10.36 -18.40
C HIS A 349 19.94 -11.28 -17.52
N LYS A 350 20.11 -10.95 -16.23
CA LYS A 350 20.90 -11.74 -15.26
C LYS A 350 20.04 -12.50 -14.26
N ILE A 351 18.71 -12.42 -14.35
CA ILE A 351 17.77 -13.10 -13.45
C ILE A 351 16.73 -13.92 -14.22
N SER A 352 16.41 -15.08 -13.69
CA SER A 352 15.35 -15.95 -14.17
C SER A 352 14.58 -16.56 -13.00
N TYR A 353 13.49 -17.27 -13.31
CA TYR A 353 12.72 -18.02 -12.32
C TYR A 353 13.58 -19.00 -11.51
N ASP A 354 14.64 -19.55 -12.09
CA ASP A 354 15.51 -20.53 -11.42
C ASP A 354 16.66 -19.88 -10.62
N SER A 355 16.81 -18.55 -10.68
CA SER A 355 17.78 -17.82 -9.87
C SER A 355 17.48 -17.86 -8.37
N CYS A 356 16.28 -18.27 -7.95
CA CYS A 356 15.94 -18.44 -6.55
C CYS A 356 15.29 -19.80 -6.29
N GLU A 357 15.77 -20.51 -5.27
CA GLU A 357 15.24 -21.79 -4.81
C GLU A 357 14.56 -21.64 -3.43
N GLY A 358 14.25 -22.76 -2.77
CA GLY A 358 13.72 -22.75 -1.41
C GLY A 358 12.37 -22.01 -1.31
N SER A 359 12.31 -20.97 -0.47
CA SER A 359 11.07 -20.24 -0.19
C SER A 359 10.49 -19.57 -1.45
N CYS A 360 11.30 -19.20 -2.44
CA CYS A 360 10.82 -18.69 -3.74
C CYS A 360 9.97 -19.69 -4.53
N LYS A 361 9.94 -20.96 -4.14
CA LYS A 361 9.14 -22.02 -4.79
C LYS A 361 7.95 -22.47 -3.92
N VAL A 362 7.78 -21.89 -2.74
CA VAL A 362 6.71 -22.20 -1.78
C VAL A 362 5.48 -21.33 -2.04
N PHE A 363 4.27 -21.91 -1.99
CA PHE A 363 2.97 -21.30 -2.32
C PHE A 363 2.91 -19.76 -2.49
N GLU A 364 2.77 -18.98 -1.41
CA GLU A 364 2.56 -17.53 -1.50
C GLU A 364 3.78 -16.80 -2.08
N THR A 365 4.97 -17.18 -1.62
CA THR A 365 6.24 -16.58 -2.02
C THR A 365 6.60 -16.93 -3.47
N ARG A 366 6.16 -18.09 -3.97
CA ARG A 366 6.25 -18.48 -5.39
C ARG A 366 5.41 -17.57 -6.27
N ILE A 367 4.15 -17.38 -5.90
CA ILE A 367 3.23 -16.53 -6.67
C ILE A 367 3.73 -15.08 -6.65
N ASP A 368 4.17 -14.58 -5.49
CA ASP A 368 4.76 -13.26 -5.31
C ASP A 368 6.03 -13.08 -6.15
N TYR A 369 6.96 -14.04 -6.10
CA TYR A 369 8.20 -14.02 -6.88
C TYR A 369 7.96 -14.01 -8.40
N ILE A 370 7.03 -14.84 -8.89
CA ILE A 370 6.69 -14.88 -10.32
C ILE A 370 6.05 -13.56 -10.76
N LYS A 371 5.14 -12.99 -9.96
CA LYS A 371 4.53 -11.70 -10.27
C LYS A 371 5.57 -10.59 -10.25
N TRP A 372 6.43 -10.55 -9.24
CA TRP A 372 7.53 -9.61 -9.14
C TRP A 372 8.45 -9.68 -10.36
N LEU A 373 8.89 -10.88 -10.76
CA LEU A 373 9.69 -11.09 -11.98
C LEU A 373 8.96 -10.62 -13.24
N HIS A 374 7.67 -10.93 -13.37
CA HIS A 374 6.87 -10.53 -14.52
C HIS A 374 6.68 -9.01 -14.58
N ASP A 375 6.34 -8.38 -13.47
CA ASP A 375 6.12 -6.93 -13.38
C ASP A 375 7.44 -6.16 -13.60
N LEU A 376 8.55 -6.73 -13.11
CA LEU A 376 9.89 -6.16 -13.26
C LEU A 376 10.50 -6.42 -14.64
N CYS A 377 10.32 -7.57 -15.26
CA CYS A 377 11.09 -7.91 -16.48
C CYS A 377 10.22 -8.27 -17.69
N GLY A 378 8.91 -8.43 -17.53
CA GLY A 378 8.01 -8.88 -18.59
C GLY A 378 7.88 -7.96 -19.80
N ASN A 379 8.27 -6.68 -19.67
CA ASN A 379 8.28 -5.71 -20.77
C ASN A 379 9.68 -5.49 -21.38
N VAL A 380 10.72 -6.16 -20.86
CA VAL A 380 12.08 -6.07 -21.40
C VAL A 380 12.14 -6.91 -22.69
N GLN A 381 12.71 -6.33 -23.75
CA GLN A 381 12.84 -7.02 -25.04
C GLN A 381 13.71 -8.28 -24.89
N ASP A 382 13.29 -9.36 -25.55
CA ASP A 382 13.98 -10.66 -25.59
C ASP A 382 14.21 -11.35 -24.23
N TRP A 383 13.59 -10.87 -23.15
CA TRP A 383 13.69 -11.52 -21.85
C TRP A 383 12.82 -12.77 -21.75
N GLN A 384 13.45 -13.93 -21.53
CA GLN A 384 12.81 -15.24 -21.36
C GLN A 384 13.10 -15.84 -19.98
N GLY A 385 13.07 -15.03 -18.92
CA GLY A 385 13.38 -15.49 -17.57
C GLY A 385 12.27 -16.32 -16.90
N LEU A 386 11.04 -16.29 -17.42
CA LEU A 386 9.92 -17.08 -16.90
C LEU A 386 9.66 -18.34 -17.76
N PRO A 387 9.35 -19.50 -17.15
CA PRO A 387 8.95 -20.71 -17.90
C PRO A 387 7.67 -20.48 -18.70
N ASP A 388 7.47 -21.20 -19.81
CA ASP A 388 6.26 -21.08 -20.65
C ASP A 388 4.95 -21.27 -19.88
N ASN A 389 4.96 -22.13 -18.85
CA ASN A 389 3.83 -22.42 -17.99
C ASN A 389 3.77 -21.55 -16.73
N TRP A 390 4.47 -20.41 -16.67
CA TRP A 390 4.51 -19.55 -15.46
C TRP A 390 3.13 -19.10 -14.98
N ARG A 391 2.15 -18.96 -15.88
CA ARG A 391 0.76 -18.63 -15.52
C ARG A 391 0.08 -19.72 -14.69
N GLN A 392 0.48 -20.98 -14.87
CA GLN A 392 0.03 -22.09 -14.03
C GLN A 392 0.75 -22.08 -12.69
N LEU A 393 2.05 -21.75 -12.69
CA LEU A 393 2.86 -21.64 -11.47
C LEU A 393 2.45 -20.47 -10.56
N SER A 394 1.91 -19.40 -11.15
CA SER A 394 1.35 -18.25 -10.42
C SER A 394 -0.08 -18.47 -9.92
N ALA A 395 -0.66 -19.65 -10.15
CA ALA A 395 -1.92 -20.09 -9.55
C ALA A 395 -1.65 -20.99 -8.32
N PRO A 396 -2.58 -21.04 -7.36
CA PRO A 396 -2.56 -22.05 -6.28
C PRO A 396 -2.67 -23.46 -6.85
N THR A 397 -1.89 -24.41 -6.32
CA THR A 397 -2.01 -25.85 -6.61
C THR A 397 -2.97 -26.54 -5.64
N LEU A 398 -3.30 -27.82 -5.86
CA LEU A 398 -4.25 -28.55 -5.00
C LEU A 398 -3.70 -28.71 -3.58
N ILE A 399 -2.38 -28.90 -3.48
CA ILE A 399 -1.66 -29.03 -2.22
C ILE A 399 -1.62 -27.68 -1.49
N ASP A 400 -1.45 -26.58 -2.22
CA ASP A 400 -1.46 -25.22 -1.66
C ASP A 400 -2.83 -24.86 -1.03
N MET A 401 -3.90 -25.58 -1.38
CA MET A 401 -5.24 -25.37 -0.81
C MET A 401 -5.48 -26.18 0.47
N ILE A 402 -4.51 -26.94 0.97
CA ILE A 402 -4.60 -27.69 2.22
C ILE A 402 -4.09 -26.80 3.37
N PRO A 403 -4.90 -26.53 4.42
CA PRO A 403 -4.55 -25.55 5.47
C PRO A 403 -3.38 -25.93 6.40
N TRP A 404 -2.80 -27.13 6.25
CA TRP A 404 -1.76 -27.66 7.12
C TRP A 404 -0.63 -28.27 6.30
N GLN A 405 0.55 -28.36 6.91
CA GLN A 405 1.79 -28.70 6.22
C GLN A 405 2.15 -30.19 6.23
N TRP A 406 1.41 -31.01 6.98
CA TRP A 406 1.64 -32.45 7.02
C TRP A 406 0.87 -33.18 5.92
N ALA A 407 1.42 -34.30 5.45
CA ALA A 407 0.77 -35.25 4.57
C ALA A 407 0.75 -36.63 5.22
N LEU A 408 -0.27 -37.42 4.93
CA LEU A 408 -0.35 -38.82 5.36
C LEU A 408 0.09 -39.70 4.18
N LYS A 409 1.39 -39.75 3.89
CA LYS A 409 1.94 -40.54 2.78
C LYS A 409 3.28 -41.18 3.20
N PRO A 410 3.73 -42.25 2.53
CA PRO A 410 4.99 -42.88 2.91
C PRO A 410 6.17 -41.95 2.57
N SER A 411 7.14 -41.84 3.48
CA SER A 411 8.33 -40.99 3.34
C SER A 411 9.33 -41.49 2.30
N ILE A 412 9.24 -42.76 1.88
CA ILE A 412 10.13 -43.38 0.89
C ILE A 412 9.27 -43.97 -0.23
N ALA A 413 9.38 -43.42 -1.44
CA ALA A 413 9.10 -44.20 -2.65
C ALA A 413 10.28 -45.18 -2.82
N PRO A 414 10.08 -46.50 -2.80
CA PRO A 414 11.19 -47.41 -3.06
C PRO A 414 11.62 -47.24 -4.51
N ASP A 415 12.86 -46.80 -4.73
CA ASP A 415 13.55 -46.93 -6.01
C ASP A 415 13.40 -48.39 -6.48
N ILE A 416 12.79 -48.60 -7.64
CA ILE A 416 12.74 -49.91 -8.28
C ILE A 416 13.93 -49.99 -9.26
N PRO A 417 15.01 -50.74 -8.95
CA PRO A 417 15.78 -51.35 -10.02
C PRO A 417 14.95 -52.49 -10.58
N ILE A 418 14.62 -52.41 -11.87
CA ILE A 418 13.96 -53.48 -12.61
C ILE A 418 14.92 -54.69 -12.62
N THR A 419 14.65 -55.70 -11.79
CA THR A 419 15.18 -57.04 -11.97
C THR A 419 14.05 -58.01 -12.34
N PRO A 420 14.20 -58.78 -13.43
CA PRO A 420 13.20 -59.75 -13.84
C PRO A 420 13.36 -61.02 -12.99
N HIS A 421 12.24 -61.49 -12.44
CA HIS A 421 12.03 -62.68 -11.61
C HIS A 421 12.43 -62.63 -10.13
N GLY A 422 11.39 -62.64 -9.28
CA GLY A 422 11.45 -62.98 -7.86
C GLY A 422 10.41 -62.21 -7.05
N ASP A 423 9.19 -62.73 -6.98
CA ASP A 423 8.09 -62.38 -6.05
C ASP A 423 8.23 -61.05 -5.29
N ALA A 424 8.01 -59.94 -5.99
CA ALA A 424 7.76 -58.64 -5.38
C ALA A 424 6.39 -58.70 -4.69
N LYS A 425 6.39 -58.89 -3.37
CA LYS A 425 5.21 -58.70 -2.53
C LYS A 425 4.71 -57.27 -2.75
N ALA A 426 3.60 -57.14 -3.48
CA ALA A 426 3.04 -55.88 -3.95
C ALA A 426 3.10 -54.80 -2.84
N THR A 427 3.89 -53.76 -3.08
CA THR A 427 3.82 -52.50 -2.34
C THR A 427 2.37 -52.02 -2.44
N GLU A 428 1.64 -51.94 -1.32
CA GLU A 428 0.22 -51.57 -1.33
C GLU A 428 0.04 -50.19 -2.00
N ALA A 429 -0.56 -50.18 -3.20
CA ALA A 429 -0.93 -48.96 -3.88
C ALA A 429 -1.88 -48.13 -3.01
N CYS A 430 -1.75 -46.81 -3.05
CA CYS A 430 -2.58 -45.92 -2.25
C CYS A 430 -4.08 -46.22 -2.47
N PRO A 431 -4.90 -46.32 -1.41
CA PRO A 431 -6.32 -46.62 -1.58
C PRO A 431 -7.00 -45.53 -2.41
N SER A 432 -7.92 -45.92 -3.30
CA SER A 432 -8.66 -44.96 -4.11
C SER A 432 -9.52 -44.03 -3.24
N ASN A 433 -9.81 -42.82 -3.71
CA ASN A 433 -10.68 -41.88 -3.00
C ASN A 433 -12.08 -42.45 -2.75
N GLN A 434 -12.57 -43.31 -3.65
CA GLN A 434 -13.80 -44.07 -3.48
C GLN A 434 -13.71 -45.06 -2.31
N TRP A 435 -12.58 -45.75 -2.15
CA TRP A 435 -12.38 -46.69 -1.04
C TRP A 435 -12.20 -45.98 0.30
N LYS A 436 -11.51 -44.82 0.32
CA LYS A 436 -11.41 -43.94 1.51
C LYS A 436 -12.79 -43.51 1.99
N LEU A 437 -13.64 -42.99 1.12
CA LEU A 437 -15.02 -42.63 1.46
C LEU A 437 -15.88 -43.85 1.77
N GLY A 438 -15.65 -44.97 1.07
CA GLY A 438 -16.31 -46.25 1.32
C GLY A 438 -16.10 -46.76 2.74
N SER A 439 -14.91 -46.57 3.32
CA SER A 439 -14.64 -46.92 4.71
C SER A 439 -15.58 -46.23 5.70
N PHE A 440 -15.87 -44.93 5.49
CA PHE A 440 -16.82 -44.18 6.33
C PHE A 440 -18.26 -44.67 6.16
N ALA A 441 -18.63 -45.08 4.94
CA ALA A 441 -19.93 -45.67 4.68
C ALA A 441 -20.08 -47.01 5.42
N ILE A 442 -19.06 -47.88 5.41
CA ILE A 442 -19.06 -49.17 6.11
C ILE A 442 -19.27 -48.96 7.61
N VAL A 443 -18.50 -48.05 8.23
CA VAL A 443 -18.63 -47.74 9.66
C VAL A 443 -20.05 -47.29 9.98
N ASN A 444 -20.60 -46.33 9.23
CA ASN A 444 -21.94 -45.80 9.47
C ASN A 444 -23.05 -46.84 9.21
N ILE A 445 -22.93 -47.70 8.20
CA ILE A 445 -23.88 -48.80 7.95
C ILE A 445 -23.86 -49.80 9.11
N ALA A 446 -22.68 -50.16 9.61
CA ALA A 446 -22.55 -51.05 10.76
C ALA A 446 -23.20 -50.43 12.03
N THR A 447 -22.96 -49.14 12.29
CA THR A 447 -23.62 -48.39 13.38
C THR A 447 -25.13 -48.39 13.21
N PHE A 448 -25.64 -48.15 12.00
CA PHE A 448 -27.07 -48.17 11.69
C PHE A 448 -27.71 -49.51 12.04
N CYS A 449 -27.12 -50.62 11.59
CA CYS A 449 -27.59 -51.97 11.90
C CYS A 449 -27.58 -52.24 13.40
N ALA A 450 -26.51 -51.84 14.11
CA ALA A 450 -26.41 -52.00 15.56
C ALA A 450 -27.48 -51.20 16.32
N LEU A 451 -27.75 -49.96 15.88
CA LEU A 451 -28.81 -49.12 16.45
C LEU A 451 -30.19 -49.78 16.33
N LEU A 452 -30.53 -50.33 15.16
CA LEU A 452 -31.80 -51.03 14.95
C LEU A 452 -31.93 -52.27 15.85
N LEU A 453 -30.86 -53.04 15.99
CA LEU A 453 -30.84 -54.23 16.86
C LEU A 453 -30.99 -53.86 18.35
N CYS A 454 -30.27 -52.83 18.81
CA CYS A 454 -30.37 -52.32 20.18
C CYS A 454 -31.76 -51.76 20.47
N GLN A 455 -32.34 -51.02 19.51
CA GLN A 455 -33.69 -50.48 19.63
C GLN A 455 -34.75 -51.58 19.74
N LYS A 456 -34.67 -52.63 18.91
CA LYS A 456 -35.57 -53.79 18.99
C LYS A 456 -35.53 -54.46 20.36
N LYS A 457 -34.33 -54.66 20.91
CA LYS A 457 -34.14 -55.22 22.27
C LYS A 457 -34.68 -54.28 23.36
N HIS A 458 -34.45 -52.98 23.22
CA HIS A 458 -34.96 -51.97 24.16
C HIS A 458 -36.50 -51.93 24.18
N MET A 459 -37.16 -51.99 23.02
CA MET A 459 -38.63 -52.07 22.91
C MET A 459 -39.18 -53.33 23.58
N LEU A 460 -38.54 -54.49 23.39
CA LEU A 460 -38.93 -55.75 24.02
C LEU A 460 -38.78 -55.72 25.55
N ARG A 461 -37.71 -55.08 26.07
CA ARG A 461 -37.44 -54.99 27.51
C ARG A 461 -38.30 -53.95 28.22
N SER A 462 -38.63 -52.84 27.56
CA SER A 462 -39.44 -51.75 28.13
C SER A 462 -40.89 -52.17 28.42
N ARG A 463 -41.38 -53.26 27.83
CA ARG A 463 -42.72 -53.82 28.09
C ARG A 463 -42.82 -54.53 29.45
N ASN A 464 -41.69 -54.83 30.12
CA ASN A 464 -41.65 -55.69 31.31
C ASN A 464 -41.17 -55.04 32.62
N ILE A 465 -41.01 -53.71 32.71
CA ILE A 465 -40.50 -53.07 33.94
C ILE A 465 -41.39 -51.89 34.35
N HIS A 466 -42.05 -52.04 35.50
CA HIS A 466 -42.75 -50.98 36.22
C HIS A 466 -41.75 -50.30 37.17
N SER A 467 -41.65 -48.97 37.12
CA SER A 467 -40.94 -48.12 38.08
C SER A 467 -39.43 -48.37 38.23
N GLU A 468 -38.60 -47.69 37.42
CA GLU A 468 -37.22 -47.40 37.79
C GLU A 468 -36.98 -45.89 37.82
N HIS A 469 -36.27 -45.45 38.86
CA HIS A 469 -35.93 -44.05 39.16
C HIS A 469 -35.28 -43.34 37.97
N SER A 470 -35.61 -42.05 37.80
CA SER A 470 -34.89 -41.16 36.88
C SER A 470 -33.41 -41.07 37.27
N GLN A 471 -32.51 -41.47 36.38
CA GLN A 471 -31.06 -41.32 36.59
C GLN A 471 -30.68 -39.82 36.60
N PRO A 472 -29.77 -39.38 37.50
CA PRO A 472 -29.36 -37.98 37.59
C PRO A 472 -28.55 -37.53 36.37
N LEU A 473 -28.55 -36.22 36.10
CA LEU A 473 -27.87 -35.61 34.94
C LEU A 473 -26.35 -35.90 34.93
N ASP A 474 -25.72 -35.97 36.11
CA ASP A 474 -24.30 -36.27 36.27
C ASP A 474 -23.92 -37.67 35.76
N TRP A 475 -24.85 -38.63 35.90
CA TRP A 475 -24.66 -39.98 35.37
C TRP A 475 -24.73 -40.01 33.84
N ALA A 476 -25.61 -39.21 33.25
CA ALA A 476 -25.68 -39.07 31.80
C ALA A 476 -24.39 -38.43 31.24
N ALA A 477 -23.82 -37.43 31.92
CA ALA A 477 -22.55 -36.82 31.55
C ALA A 477 -21.39 -37.82 31.64
N PHE A 478 -21.30 -38.59 32.72
CA PHE A 478 -20.28 -39.64 32.88
C PHE A 478 -20.34 -40.69 31.76
N LYS A 479 -21.54 -41.19 31.42
CA LYS A 479 -21.74 -42.09 30.27
C LYS A 479 -21.31 -41.43 28.96
N GLY A 480 -21.64 -40.15 28.76
CA GLY A 480 -21.21 -39.38 27.59
C GLY A 480 -19.69 -39.25 27.47
N ILE A 481 -18.98 -39.05 28.58
CA ILE A 481 -17.51 -39.02 28.63
C ILE A 481 -16.95 -40.37 28.19
N ILE A 482 -17.48 -41.49 28.72
CA ILE A 482 -17.03 -42.83 28.32
C ILE A 482 -17.20 -43.03 26.81
N LEU A 483 -18.35 -42.65 26.25
CA LEU A 483 -18.63 -42.77 24.82
C LEU A 483 -17.63 -41.96 23.98
N ALA A 484 -17.33 -40.72 24.38
CA ALA A 484 -16.31 -39.91 23.72
C ALA A 484 -14.91 -40.52 23.84
N THR A 485 -14.54 -41.03 25.01
CA THR A 485 -13.24 -41.67 25.27
C THR A 485 -13.05 -42.91 24.42
N VAL A 486 -14.08 -43.75 24.25
CA VAL A 486 -13.99 -44.93 23.36
C VAL A 486 -13.67 -44.51 21.91
N GLN A 487 -14.29 -43.42 21.43
CA GLN A 487 -14.01 -42.92 20.08
C GLN A 487 -12.62 -42.32 19.95
N ILE A 488 -12.18 -41.52 20.92
CA ILE A 488 -10.84 -40.92 20.93
C ILE A 488 -9.77 -42.01 21.01
N PHE A 489 -9.98 -43.01 21.85
CA PHE A 489 -9.07 -44.15 21.98
C PHE A 489 -8.98 -44.96 20.68
N ALA A 490 -10.10 -45.14 19.97
CA ALA A 490 -10.09 -45.79 18.65
C ALA A 490 -9.29 -44.99 17.61
N ASN A 491 -9.44 -43.66 17.61
CA ASN A 491 -8.64 -42.78 16.74
C ASN A 491 -7.15 -42.89 17.09
N TRP A 492 -6.80 -42.88 18.38
CA TRP A 492 -5.42 -43.06 18.84
C TRP A 492 -4.84 -44.40 18.41
N LEU A 493 -5.54 -45.51 18.64
CA LEU A 493 -5.12 -46.84 18.20
C LEU A 493 -4.86 -46.88 16.69
N ASN A 494 -5.74 -46.29 15.89
CA ASN A 494 -5.57 -46.23 14.44
C ASN A 494 -4.29 -45.48 14.04
N PHE A 495 -4.00 -44.33 14.64
CA PHE A 495 -2.79 -43.59 14.28
C PHE A 495 -1.50 -44.17 14.86
N VAL A 496 -1.58 -44.93 15.96
CA VAL A 496 -0.48 -45.78 16.40
C VAL A 496 -0.20 -46.88 15.38
N LEU A 497 -1.24 -47.55 14.83
CA LEU A 497 -1.07 -48.55 13.77
C LEU A 497 -0.47 -47.94 12.48
N VAL A 498 -0.89 -46.73 12.13
CA VAL A 498 -0.30 -45.98 11.01
C VAL A 498 1.19 -45.73 11.26
N GLN A 499 1.58 -45.22 12.44
CA GLN A 499 2.98 -44.93 12.74
C GLN A 499 3.88 -46.17 12.76
N HIS A 500 3.33 -47.33 13.12
CA HIS A 500 4.05 -48.62 13.08
C HIS A 500 4.13 -49.22 11.67
N SER A 501 3.46 -48.63 10.67
CA SER A 501 3.57 -49.05 9.28
C SER A 501 4.84 -48.44 8.67
N PRO A 502 5.68 -49.22 7.95
CA PRO A 502 6.91 -48.72 7.37
C PRO A 502 6.68 -47.50 6.46
N GLY A 503 7.45 -46.44 6.66
CA GLY A 503 7.36 -45.19 5.90
C GLY A 503 6.38 -44.15 6.47
N TYR A 504 5.68 -44.43 7.56
CA TYR A 504 4.73 -43.50 8.21
C TYR A 504 5.19 -43.03 9.59
N GLU A 505 6.49 -43.12 9.89
CA GLU A 505 7.04 -42.89 11.23
C GLU A 505 6.93 -41.42 11.69
N GLU A 506 6.99 -40.47 10.75
CA GLU A 506 7.02 -39.02 11.00
C GLU A 506 5.63 -38.35 11.02
N VAL A 507 4.57 -39.15 10.98
CA VAL A 507 3.20 -38.66 10.86
C VAL A 507 2.69 -38.02 12.17
N PRO A 508 2.05 -36.82 12.15
CA PRO A 508 1.63 -36.12 13.37
C PRO A 508 0.35 -36.71 13.97
N ILE A 509 0.50 -37.69 14.87
CA ILE A 509 -0.60 -38.43 15.52
C ILE A 509 -1.64 -37.50 16.15
N PHE A 510 -1.24 -36.49 16.93
CA PHE A 510 -2.20 -35.65 17.66
C PHE A 510 -3.10 -34.85 16.72
N GLN A 511 -2.54 -34.29 15.63
CA GLN A 511 -3.33 -33.53 14.66
C GLN A 511 -4.31 -34.46 13.94
N LEU A 512 -3.86 -35.65 13.57
CA LEU A 512 -4.72 -36.64 12.94
C LEU A 512 -5.86 -37.15 13.82
N ILE A 513 -5.61 -37.37 15.12
CA ILE A 513 -6.67 -37.72 16.08
C ILE A 513 -7.75 -36.62 16.13
N LEU A 514 -7.33 -35.34 16.21
CA LEU A 514 -8.25 -34.20 16.21
C LEU A 514 -9.03 -34.10 14.90
N LEU A 515 -8.37 -34.34 13.76
CA LEU A 515 -9.03 -34.39 12.46
C LEU A 515 -10.09 -35.50 12.43
N CYS A 516 -9.76 -36.72 12.87
CA CYS A 516 -10.71 -37.84 12.95
C CYS A 516 -11.89 -37.61 13.89
N CYS A 517 -11.78 -36.73 14.89
CA CYS A 517 -12.94 -36.35 15.72
C CYS A 517 -14.05 -35.67 14.90
N SER A 518 -13.71 -35.07 13.74
CA SER A 518 -14.64 -34.44 12.79
C SER A 518 -15.36 -35.45 11.87
N MET A 519 -15.07 -36.74 11.97
CA MET A 519 -15.69 -37.76 11.10
C MET A 519 -17.22 -37.76 11.23
N PRO A 520 -17.97 -37.93 10.12
CA PRO A 520 -19.42 -37.92 10.13
C PRO A 520 -19.98 -39.17 10.84
N ARG A 521 -20.76 -38.95 11.90
CA ARG A 521 -21.38 -40.00 12.74
C ARG A 521 -22.92 -39.92 12.72
N LEU A 522 -23.59 -41.06 12.79
CA LEU A 522 -25.06 -41.17 12.79
C LEU A 522 -25.74 -40.95 14.16
N SER A 523 -25.19 -40.10 15.03
CA SER A 523 -25.78 -39.80 16.35
C SER A 523 -27.15 -39.12 16.26
N TRP A 524 -27.39 -38.32 15.22
CA TRP A 524 -28.70 -37.73 14.92
C TRP A 524 -29.79 -38.79 14.74
N LEU A 525 -29.45 -39.95 14.17
CA LEU A 525 -30.40 -41.02 13.93
C LEU A 525 -30.73 -41.76 15.24
N ALA A 526 -29.73 -42.01 16.09
CA ALA A 526 -29.97 -42.55 17.43
C ALA A 526 -30.92 -41.63 18.24
N MET A 527 -30.72 -40.32 18.15
CA MET A 527 -31.63 -39.32 18.72
C MET A 527 -33.03 -39.37 18.08
N LEU A 528 -33.16 -39.44 16.76
CA LEU A 528 -34.46 -39.55 16.11
C LEU A 528 -35.24 -40.80 16.57
N LEU A 529 -34.57 -41.96 16.62
CA LEU A 529 -35.17 -43.23 17.01
C LEU A 529 -35.60 -43.25 18.49
N LEU A 530 -34.86 -42.58 19.37
CA LEU A 530 -35.22 -42.40 20.79
C LEU A 530 -36.39 -41.42 20.97
N GLY A 531 -36.49 -40.38 20.13
CA GLY A 531 -37.59 -39.41 20.16
C GLY A 531 -38.93 -39.95 19.66
N LEU A 532 -38.91 -40.98 18.80
CA LEU A 532 -40.11 -41.68 18.34
C LEU A 532 -40.73 -42.60 19.41
N GLN A 533 -40.02 -42.89 20.50
CA GLN A 533 -40.53 -43.66 21.64
C GLN A 533 -41.28 -42.75 22.63
N GLN A 534 -42.36 -43.24 23.26
CA GLN A 534 -43.04 -42.51 24.35
C GLN A 534 -42.03 -42.16 25.45
N PHE A 535 -41.86 -40.86 25.73
CA PHE A 535 -40.82 -40.29 26.59
C PHE A 535 -40.77 -40.92 27.99
N GLY A 536 -39.92 -41.93 28.17
CA GLY A 536 -39.53 -42.46 29.48
C GLY A 536 -38.27 -41.77 30.02
N PRO A 537 -38.03 -41.78 31.35
CA PRO A 537 -36.85 -41.16 31.95
C PRO A 537 -35.51 -41.80 31.49
N LYS A 538 -35.51 -43.09 31.13
CA LYS A 538 -34.33 -43.79 30.61
C LYS A 538 -33.90 -43.31 29.22
N SER A 539 -34.85 -43.09 28.30
CA SER A 539 -34.52 -42.63 26.94
C SER A 539 -33.96 -41.20 26.92
N LEU A 540 -34.37 -40.38 27.90
CA LEU A 540 -33.83 -39.02 28.10
C LEU A 540 -32.39 -39.03 28.61
N SER A 541 -32.03 -39.94 29.52
CA SER A 541 -30.66 -40.11 29.99
C SER A 541 -29.73 -40.57 28.86
N VAL A 542 -30.16 -41.54 28.04
CA VAL A 542 -29.39 -42.04 26.89
C VAL A 542 -29.18 -40.94 25.85
N ALA A 543 -30.24 -40.20 25.51
CA ALA A 543 -30.15 -39.06 24.61
C ALA A 543 -29.19 -37.97 25.13
N ALA A 544 -29.23 -37.66 26.43
CA ALA A 544 -28.31 -36.70 27.04
C ALA A 544 -26.84 -37.17 26.98
N SER A 545 -26.57 -38.46 27.20
CA SER A 545 -25.21 -39.03 27.08
C SER A 545 -24.67 -38.97 25.66
N LEU A 546 -25.49 -39.30 24.65
CA LEU A 546 -25.11 -39.21 23.24
C LEU A 546 -24.80 -37.77 22.84
N LEU A 547 -25.63 -36.82 23.27
CA LEU A 547 -25.38 -35.39 23.03
C LEU A 547 -24.10 -34.90 23.69
N PHE A 548 -23.83 -35.31 24.92
CA PHE A 548 -22.61 -34.93 25.63
C PHE A 548 -21.36 -35.45 24.92
N ALA A 549 -21.40 -36.70 24.44
CA ALA A 549 -20.31 -37.29 23.67
C ALA A 549 -20.06 -36.52 22.35
N GLU A 550 -21.11 -36.16 21.62
CA GLU A 550 -21.00 -35.39 20.39
C GLU A 550 -20.46 -33.98 20.62
N ILE A 551 -20.89 -33.29 21.69
CA ILE A 551 -20.34 -31.98 22.04
C ILE A 551 -18.83 -32.05 22.27
N LEU A 552 -18.35 -33.05 23.04
CA LEU A 552 -16.92 -33.23 23.29
C LEU A 552 -16.13 -33.47 21.99
N LEU A 553 -16.63 -34.34 21.12
CA LEU A 553 -15.98 -34.65 19.85
C LEU A 553 -16.00 -33.45 18.89
N HIS A 554 -17.07 -32.65 18.90
CA HIS A 554 -17.14 -31.41 18.13
C HIS A 554 -16.15 -30.34 18.63
N ILE A 555 -15.97 -30.20 19.95
CA ILE A 555 -14.96 -29.31 20.53
C ILE A 555 -13.55 -29.70 20.05
N LEU A 556 -13.23 -30.99 20.09
CA LEU A 556 -11.93 -31.48 19.60
C LEU A 556 -11.77 -31.29 18.08
N SER A 557 -12.84 -31.49 17.31
CA SER A 557 -12.83 -31.29 15.86
C SER A 557 -12.70 -29.83 15.43
N ALA A 558 -13.03 -28.88 16.32
CA ALA A 558 -13.07 -27.46 16.01
C ALA A 558 -11.72 -26.93 15.53
N TYR A 559 -10.60 -27.49 16.01
CA TYR A 559 -9.25 -27.08 15.60
C TYR A 559 -9.06 -27.10 14.08
N HIS A 560 -9.31 -28.24 13.41
CA HIS A 560 -9.13 -28.36 11.96
C HIS A 560 -10.19 -27.59 11.17
N LEU A 561 -11.44 -27.57 11.64
CA LEU A 561 -12.53 -26.87 10.97
C LEU A 561 -12.32 -25.35 11.01
N LEU A 562 -11.89 -24.80 12.14
CA LEU A 562 -11.59 -23.37 12.28
C LEU A 562 -10.34 -22.95 11.51
N ILE A 563 -9.27 -23.76 11.52
CA ILE A 563 -8.08 -23.50 10.69
C ILE A 563 -8.45 -23.48 9.22
N THR A 564 -9.26 -24.45 8.76
CA THR A 564 -9.77 -24.47 7.38
C THR A 564 -10.55 -23.21 7.05
N ILE A 565 -11.43 -22.75 7.96
CA ILE A 565 -12.18 -21.52 7.75
C ILE A 565 -11.28 -20.29 7.64
N ASN A 566 -10.34 -20.16 8.57
CA ASN A 566 -9.44 -19.02 8.61
C ASN A 566 -8.52 -19.00 7.37
N TYR A 567 -7.98 -20.15 6.99
CA TYR A 567 -7.11 -20.28 5.83
C TYR A 567 -7.86 -19.93 4.53
N GLY A 568 -9.08 -20.44 4.35
CA GLY A 568 -9.90 -20.10 3.18
C GLY A 568 -10.27 -18.61 3.10
N ARG A 569 -10.44 -17.95 4.25
CA ARG A 569 -10.67 -16.50 4.32
C ARG A 569 -9.42 -15.72 3.92
N GLN A 570 -8.26 -16.06 4.49
CA GLN A 570 -6.99 -15.38 4.22
C GLN A 570 -6.64 -15.41 2.72
N HIS A 571 -6.95 -16.51 2.04
CA HIS A 571 -6.60 -16.73 0.63
C HIS A 571 -7.76 -16.51 -0.36
N ASN A 572 -8.90 -15.97 0.09
CA ASN A 572 -10.09 -15.69 -0.73
C ASN A 572 -10.70 -16.90 -1.47
N PHE A 573 -10.51 -18.10 -0.92
CA PHE A 573 -11.02 -19.36 -1.47
C PHE A 573 -12.56 -19.50 -1.41
N TYR A 574 -13.28 -18.61 -0.72
CA TYR A 574 -14.75 -18.63 -0.75
C TYR A 574 -15.35 -17.98 -2.00
N PHE A 575 -14.62 -17.08 -2.65
CA PHE A 575 -15.16 -16.21 -3.71
C PHE A 575 -14.49 -16.41 -5.07
N ASN A 576 -13.28 -16.97 -5.11
CA ASN A 576 -12.45 -16.98 -6.33
C ASN A 576 -11.88 -18.38 -6.66
N ILE A 577 -12.72 -19.41 -6.63
CA ILE A 577 -12.32 -20.78 -7.00
C ILE A 577 -12.95 -21.16 -8.35
N ALA A 578 -12.11 -21.50 -9.34
CA ALA A 578 -12.57 -22.02 -10.64
C ALA A 578 -13.17 -23.44 -10.52
N GLU A 579 -14.02 -23.85 -11.46
CA GLU A 579 -14.75 -25.14 -11.41
C GLU A 579 -13.83 -26.37 -11.30
N ILE A 580 -12.59 -26.28 -11.80
CA ILE A 580 -11.57 -27.34 -11.75
C ILE A 580 -11.23 -27.74 -10.29
N TRP A 581 -11.47 -26.85 -9.33
CA TRP A 581 -11.09 -27.00 -7.92
C TRP A 581 -12.30 -27.33 -7.02
N MET A 582 -13.28 -28.04 -7.57
CA MET A 582 -14.51 -28.42 -6.88
C MET A 582 -14.29 -29.09 -5.51
N PRO A 583 -13.30 -30.00 -5.31
CA PRO A 583 -13.05 -30.61 -4.01
C PRO A 583 -12.68 -29.59 -2.92
N ALA A 584 -11.81 -28.62 -3.22
CA ALA A 584 -11.45 -27.56 -2.28
C ALA A 584 -12.69 -26.75 -1.87
N ARG A 585 -13.50 -26.33 -2.83
CA ARG A 585 -14.75 -25.60 -2.56
C ARG A 585 -15.68 -26.37 -1.63
N THR A 586 -15.83 -27.68 -1.84
CA THR A 586 -16.66 -28.52 -0.97
C THR A 586 -16.11 -28.65 0.45
N MET A 587 -14.78 -28.72 0.60
CA MET A 587 -14.11 -28.76 1.91
C MET A 587 -14.37 -27.47 2.70
N TYR A 588 -14.08 -26.31 2.10
CA TYR A 588 -14.29 -25.00 2.73
C TYR A 588 -15.77 -24.73 3.02
N ALA A 589 -16.68 -25.09 2.11
CA ALA A 589 -18.11 -24.96 2.32
C ALA A 589 -18.61 -25.83 3.49
N GLY A 590 -18.13 -27.07 3.60
CA GLY A 590 -18.43 -27.96 4.72
C GLY A 590 -17.98 -27.38 6.06
N ALA A 591 -16.75 -26.87 6.14
CA ALA A 591 -16.22 -26.25 7.36
C ALA A 591 -16.99 -24.97 7.75
N LEU A 592 -17.30 -24.10 6.78
CA LEU A 592 -18.08 -22.88 7.02
C LEU A 592 -19.50 -23.19 7.47
N MET A 593 -20.18 -24.16 6.83
CA MET A 593 -21.50 -24.60 7.25
C MET A 593 -21.50 -25.13 8.68
N TRP A 594 -20.48 -25.93 9.05
CA TRP A 594 -20.33 -26.40 10.42
C TRP A 594 -20.30 -25.23 11.41
N LEU A 595 -19.50 -24.19 11.16
CA LEU A 595 -19.41 -23.02 12.05
C LEU A 595 -20.76 -22.30 12.16
N VAL A 596 -21.43 -22.04 11.03
CA VAL A 596 -22.74 -21.39 11.01
C VAL A 596 -23.76 -22.19 11.81
N ILE A 597 -23.79 -23.52 11.63
CA ILE A 597 -24.71 -24.40 12.37
C ILE A 597 -24.40 -24.38 13.87
N VAL A 598 -23.13 -24.45 14.28
CA VAL A 598 -22.73 -24.37 15.69
C VAL A 598 -23.13 -23.04 16.32
N LEU A 599 -22.92 -21.91 15.62
CA LEU A 599 -23.31 -20.58 16.10
C LEU A 599 -24.83 -20.45 16.24
N ILE A 600 -25.60 -20.94 15.27
CA ILE A 600 -27.07 -20.94 15.34
C ILE A 600 -27.56 -21.87 16.47
N ALA A 601 -26.99 -23.06 16.61
CA ALA A 601 -27.33 -24.00 17.67
C ALA A 601 -27.03 -23.40 19.05
N TYR A 602 -25.86 -22.78 19.23
CA TYR A 602 -25.49 -22.08 20.45
C TYR A 602 -26.46 -20.94 20.77
N TYR A 603 -26.73 -20.07 19.80
CA TYR A 603 -27.62 -18.92 19.97
C TYR A 603 -29.06 -19.34 20.29
N THR A 604 -29.58 -20.37 19.60
CA THR A 604 -30.93 -20.90 19.86
C THR A 604 -31.03 -21.53 21.25
N LEU A 605 -30.03 -22.31 21.69
CA LEU A 605 -29.98 -22.86 23.05
C LEU A 605 -29.89 -21.76 24.10
N TRP A 606 -29.09 -20.73 23.84
CA TRP A 606 -28.92 -19.59 24.75
C TRP A 606 -30.19 -18.74 24.89
N ILE A 607 -30.89 -18.42 23.79
CA ILE A 607 -32.19 -17.75 23.85
C ILE A 607 -33.17 -18.59 24.67
N GLN A 608 -33.21 -19.90 24.44
CA GLN A 608 -34.11 -20.79 25.16
C GLN A 608 -33.79 -20.85 26.66
N ALA A 609 -32.51 -20.84 27.04
CA ALA A 609 -32.07 -20.75 28.42
C ALA A 609 -32.51 -19.42 29.07
N ARG A 610 -32.27 -18.27 28.40
CA ARG A 610 -32.74 -16.95 28.88
C ARG A 610 -34.26 -16.88 29.02
N ARG A 611 -35.01 -17.39 28.04
CA ARG A 611 -36.49 -17.43 28.09
C ARG A 611 -37.01 -18.26 29.25
N ARG A 612 -36.32 -19.34 29.65
CA ARG A 612 -36.67 -20.14 30.82
C ARG A 612 -36.34 -19.41 32.13
N MET A 613 -35.21 -18.71 32.21
CA MET A 613 -34.87 -17.88 33.39
C MET A 613 -35.84 -16.70 33.55
N GLY A 614 -36.22 -16.03 32.45
CA GLY A 614 -37.19 -14.92 32.48
C GLY A 614 -38.60 -15.34 32.90
N LYS A 615 -39.03 -16.56 32.57
CA LYS A 615 -40.31 -17.12 33.07
C LYS A 615 -40.27 -17.50 34.56
N SER A 616 -39.10 -17.66 35.16
CA SER A 616 -38.97 -17.95 36.59
C SER A 616 -38.99 -16.70 37.47
N TYR A 617 -38.77 -15.51 36.90
CA TYR A 617 -38.83 -14.22 37.60
C TYR A 617 -40.14 -13.43 37.35
N GLY A 618 -40.92 -13.80 36.35
CA GLY A 618 -42.18 -13.14 35.95
C GLY A 618 -43.46 -13.76 36.52
N SER A 619 -43.43 -14.28 37.75
CA SER A 619 -44.63 -14.67 38.51
C SER A 619 -44.79 -13.77 39.74
N GLY A 620 -44.87 -12.47 39.50
CA GLY A 620 -45.19 -11.46 40.50
C GLY A 620 -46.09 -10.41 39.87
N PHE A 621 -47.32 -10.31 40.39
CA PHE A 621 -48.30 -9.25 40.14
C PHE A 621 -48.88 -9.13 38.72
N THR A 622 -50.03 -9.77 38.52
CA THR A 622 -51.14 -9.18 37.75
C THR A 622 -52.31 -8.98 38.73
N PRO A 623 -52.87 -7.77 38.86
CA PRO A 623 -54.07 -7.56 39.68
C PRO A 623 -55.26 -8.18 38.95
N PHE A 624 -55.86 -9.20 39.58
CA PHE A 624 -57.14 -9.78 39.17
C PHE A 624 -58.24 -8.72 39.34
N ASN A 625 -58.88 -8.30 38.25
CA ASN A 625 -60.24 -7.77 38.30
C ASN A 625 -61.19 -8.96 38.39
N ILE A 626 -61.89 -9.04 39.51
CA ILE A 626 -62.92 -10.03 39.80
C ILE A 626 -64.23 -9.55 39.17
N THR A 627 -64.83 -10.39 38.33
CA THR A 627 -66.28 -10.48 38.18
C THR A 627 -66.59 -11.96 37.93
N GLU A 628 -67.52 -12.49 38.73
CA GLU A 628 -68.24 -13.79 38.70
C GLU A 628 -67.73 -14.85 37.71
N GLU A 629 -67.41 -16.09 38.07
CA GLU A 629 -68.20 -17.07 38.83
C GLU A 629 -67.32 -18.34 38.97
N GLY A 630 -67.37 -19.05 40.11
CA GLY A 630 -66.78 -20.39 40.23
C GLY A 630 -65.49 -20.50 41.04
N MET A 631 -65.59 -21.14 42.21
CA MET A 631 -64.51 -21.47 43.13
C MET A 631 -63.43 -22.36 42.46
N PRO A 632 -62.12 -22.06 42.59
CA PRO A 632 -61.07 -22.89 42.00
C PRO A 632 -60.81 -24.15 42.84
N PRO A 633 -60.39 -25.27 42.23
CA PRO A 633 -59.93 -26.43 42.98
C PRO A 633 -58.61 -26.09 43.69
N ILE A 634 -58.43 -26.60 44.91
CA ILE A 634 -57.19 -26.52 45.68
C ILE A 634 -56.09 -27.23 44.89
N ILE A 635 -55.16 -26.48 44.29
CA ILE A 635 -53.97 -27.02 43.64
C ILE A 635 -52.87 -27.13 44.70
N GLU A 636 -52.60 -28.35 45.18
CA GLU A 636 -51.39 -28.66 45.94
C GLU A 636 -50.15 -28.51 45.04
N TYR A 637 -49.29 -27.54 45.35
CA TYR A 637 -47.97 -27.41 44.73
C TYR A 637 -46.97 -28.32 45.46
N PHE A 638 -46.57 -29.41 44.81
CA PHE A 638 -45.46 -30.26 45.27
C PHE A 638 -44.13 -29.65 44.80
N ASN A 639 -43.39 -29.02 45.72
CA ASN A 639 -42.08 -28.44 45.42
C ASN A 639 -40.99 -29.53 45.54
N ILE A 640 -40.50 -30.02 44.39
CA ILE A 640 -39.61 -31.18 44.30
C ILE A 640 -38.19 -30.92 44.85
N SER A 641 -37.82 -29.69 45.22
CA SER A 641 -36.43 -29.40 45.59
C SER A 641 -36.06 -29.57 47.08
N THR A 642 -37.01 -29.85 47.99
CA THR A 642 -36.67 -29.93 49.44
C THR A 642 -37.35 -31.03 50.27
N GLY A 643 -38.25 -31.84 49.71
CA GLY A 643 -38.75 -33.05 50.40
C GLY A 643 -39.29 -32.85 51.82
N LYS A 644 -39.85 -31.66 52.14
CA LYS A 644 -40.47 -31.37 53.45
C LYS A 644 -41.86 -30.77 53.27
N ARG A 645 -42.86 -31.39 53.91
CA ARG A 645 -44.26 -30.94 53.97
C ARG A 645 -44.37 -29.84 55.03
N SER A 646 -44.76 -28.63 54.64
CA SER A 646 -44.96 -27.52 55.59
C SER A 646 -46.42 -27.05 55.50
N HIS A 647 -47.18 -27.16 56.58
CA HIS A 647 -48.49 -26.51 56.72
C HIS A 647 -48.29 -25.07 57.18
N LEU A 648 -48.87 -24.10 56.46
CA LEU A 648 -49.00 -22.72 56.95
C LEU A 648 -50.38 -22.60 57.62
N ALA A 649 -50.40 -22.63 58.95
CA ALA A 649 -51.59 -22.38 59.76
C ALA A 649 -51.77 -20.87 59.95
N THR A 650 -52.91 -20.33 59.53
CA THR A 650 -53.41 -19.01 59.95
C THR A 650 -54.22 -19.14 61.24
N GLY A 651 -53.95 -18.28 62.22
CA GLY A 651 -54.86 -17.99 63.34
C GLY A 651 -54.48 -18.58 64.71
N ARG A 652 -54.21 -17.68 65.66
CA ARG A 652 -53.85 -17.90 67.08
C ARG A 652 -55.14 -17.99 67.96
N PRO A 653 -55.07 -18.16 69.31
CA PRO A 653 -55.00 -19.40 70.08
C PRO A 653 -56.26 -19.67 70.95
N ARG A 654 -56.49 -20.93 71.37
CA ARG A 654 -57.16 -21.23 72.65
C ARG A 654 -56.61 -22.52 73.26
N SER A 655 -56.33 -22.44 74.55
CA SER A 655 -55.66 -23.43 75.42
C SER A 655 -56.66 -24.50 75.93
N PRO A 656 -56.29 -25.46 76.81
CA PRO A 656 -56.26 -26.89 76.49
C PRO A 656 -57.18 -27.73 77.40
N GLU A 657 -57.84 -28.77 76.89
CA GLU A 657 -58.47 -29.78 77.76
C GLU A 657 -58.27 -31.19 77.19
N GLU A 658 -57.41 -31.92 77.89
CA GLU A 658 -57.61 -33.29 78.41
C GLU A 658 -58.00 -34.43 77.44
N ALA A 659 -57.10 -35.42 77.38
CA ALA A 659 -57.40 -36.82 77.12
C ALA A 659 -58.37 -37.39 78.20
N PRO A 660 -58.89 -38.64 78.17
CA PRO A 660 -58.56 -39.78 77.28
C PRO A 660 -59.76 -40.69 76.86
N LEU A 661 -59.45 -41.71 76.05
CA LEU A 661 -60.00 -43.09 76.01
C LEU A 661 -61.52 -43.32 76.17
N ILE A 662 -62.13 -44.05 75.23
CA ILE A 662 -62.92 -45.27 75.55
C ILE A 662 -62.91 -46.23 74.35
N ARG A 663 -62.67 -47.48 74.73
CA ARG A 663 -62.68 -48.74 74.00
C ARG A 663 -64.10 -49.32 74.07
N ASP A 664 -64.65 -49.78 72.95
CA ASP A 664 -65.41 -51.03 72.83
C ASP A 664 -65.80 -51.25 71.36
N GLN A 665 -65.37 -52.33 70.73
CA GLN A 665 -65.87 -53.71 70.82
C GLN A 665 -67.00 -53.97 69.80
N SER A 666 -66.61 -54.75 68.78
CA SER A 666 -67.43 -55.57 67.88
C SER A 666 -68.71 -54.97 67.27
N ASN A 667 -68.74 -54.83 65.94
CA ASN A 667 -69.42 -55.86 65.16
C ASN A 667 -69.12 -55.80 63.66
N ARG A 668 -68.98 -57.01 63.15
CA ARG A 668 -68.72 -57.43 61.79
C ARG A 668 -69.90 -57.01 60.90
N THR A 669 -69.67 -56.14 59.92
CA THR A 669 -70.57 -55.99 58.76
C THR A 669 -69.76 -55.89 57.48
N ILE A 670 -70.24 -56.65 56.51
CA ILE A 670 -69.74 -56.90 55.16
C ILE A 670 -69.73 -55.58 54.37
N TYR A 671 -68.64 -55.27 53.68
CA TYR A 671 -68.63 -54.31 52.58
C TYR A 671 -67.73 -54.82 51.45
N GLU A 672 -68.34 -54.96 50.27
CA GLU A 672 -67.67 -55.05 48.97
C GLU A 672 -66.68 -53.89 48.78
N PRO A 673 -65.45 -54.14 48.30
CA PRO A 673 -64.62 -53.07 47.79
C PRO A 673 -65.11 -52.72 46.38
N LEU A 674 -65.77 -51.57 46.28
CA LEU A 674 -66.02 -50.83 45.04
C LEU A 674 -64.76 -50.83 44.16
N LEU A 675 -64.94 -51.39 42.97
CA LEU A 675 -63.99 -51.43 41.87
C LEU A 675 -63.82 -50.00 41.32
N VAL A 676 -62.96 -49.20 41.96
CA VAL A 676 -62.51 -47.91 41.40
C VAL A 676 -61.58 -48.20 40.23
N LYS A 677 -62.17 -48.23 39.05
CA LYS A 677 -61.46 -48.24 37.77
C LYS A 677 -60.66 -46.95 37.67
N ALA A 678 -59.37 -47.01 38.00
CA ALA A 678 -58.44 -45.91 37.78
C ALA A 678 -58.40 -45.62 36.27
N HIS A 679 -59.06 -44.54 35.85
CA HIS A 679 -58.85 -44.01 34.52
C HIS A 679 -57.41 -43.49 34.44
N HIS A 680 -56.58 -44.18 33.68
CA HIS A 680 -55.29 -43.67 33.24
C HIS A 680 -55.52 -42.48 32.30
N THR A 681 -55.54 -41.27 32.85
CA THR A 681 -55.34 -40.06 32.06
C THR A 681 -53.84 -39.97 31.74
N PRO A 682 -53.41 -40.04 30.46
CA PRO A 682 -52.02 -39.81 30.11
C PRO A 682 -51.69 -38.35 30.44
N LEU A 683 -50.62 -38.10 31.19
CA LEU A 683 -50.10 -36.73 31.32
C LEU A 683 -49.75 -36.21 29.92
N PRO A 684 -50.18 -34.98 29.54
CA PRO A 684 -49.81 -34.42 28.26
C PRO A 684 -48.30 -34.16 28.21
N PRO A 685 -47.62 -34.45 27.08
CA PRO A 685 -46.20 -34.20 26.91
C PRO A 685 -45.92 -32.69 27.04
N ARG A 686 -44.97 -32.31 27.90
CA ARG A 686 -44.56 -30.89 28.07
C ARG A 686 -44.11 -30.32 26.71
N PRO A 687 -44.86 -29.39 26.08
CA PRO A 687 -44.65 -28.99 24.68
C PRO A 687 -43.31 -28.25 24.45
N GLY A 688 -42.64 -27.77 25.50
CA GLY A 688 -41.34 -27.10 25.41
C GLY A 688 -40.13 -28.05 25.32
N PHE A 689 -40.26 -29.32 25.73
CA PHE A 689 -39.15 -30.28 25.69
C PHE A 689 -39.04 -30.93 24.30
N ALA A 690 -40.17 -31.30 23.70
CA ALA A 690 -40.22 -31.88 22.35
C ALA A 690 -39.63 -30.95 21.28
N LYS A 691 -39.88 -29.63 21.38
CA LYS A 691 -39.32 -28.63 20.44
C LYS A 691 -37.80 -28.53 20.53
N LEU A 692 -37.24 -28.56 21.75
CA LEU A 692 -35.79 -28.50 21.96
C LEU A 692 -35.13 -29.79 21.44
N TYR A 693 -35.73 -30.94 21.74
CA TYR A 693 -35.28 -32.24 21.25
C TYR A 693 -35.26 -32.34 19.72
N ALA A 694 -36.34 -31.91 19.07
CA ALA A 694 -36.44 -31.89 17.61
C ALA A 694 -35.39 -30.94 17.00
N ALA A 695 -35.23 -29.74 17.56
CA ALA A 695 -34.22 -28.78 17.11
C ALA A 695 -32.79 -29.35 17.23
N THR A 696 -32.46 -29.97 18.36
CA THR A 696 -31.14 -30.61 18.56
C THR A 696 -30.90 -31.76 17.57
N THR A 697 -31.93 -32.57 17.29
CA THR A 697 -31.84 -33.66 16.31
C THR A 697 -31.59 -33.12 14.89
N ILE A 698 -32.26 -32.04 14.52
CA ILE A 698 -32.04 -31.35 13.23
C ILE A 698 -30.63 -30.76 13.16
N PHE A 699 -30.15 -30.11 14.22
CA PHE A 699 -28.78 -29.57 14.24
C PHE A 699 -27.73 -30.67 14.07
N LEU A 700 -27.87 -31.82 14.74
CA LEU A 700 -26.96 -32.96 14.54
C LEU A 700 -26.98 -33.49 13.10
N LEU A 701 -28.16 -33.54 12.46
CA LEU A 701 -28.27 -33.95 11.05
C LEU A 701 -27.55 -32.96 10.12
N LEU A 702 -27.72 -31.66 10.35
CA LEU A 702 -27.04 -30.61 9.57
C LEU A 702 -25.53 -30.64 9.79
N LEU A 703 -25.06 -30.86 11.02
CA LEU A 703 -23.64 -31.02 11.34
C LEU A 703 -23.05 -32.25 10.64
N TRP A 704 -23.78 -33.36 10.60
CA TRP A 704 -23.38 -34.56 9.87
C TRP A 704 -23.23 -34.28 8.36
N ALA A 705 -24.18 -33.56 7.76
CA ALA A 705 -24.09 -33.16 6.36
C ALA A 705 -22.87 -32.24 6.09
N ALA A 706 -22.61 -31.30 6.99
CA ALA A 706 -21.43 -30.42 6.92
C ALA A 706 -20.11 -31.20 7.00
N GLN A 707 -20.03 -32.20 7.90
CA GLN A 707 -18.87 -33.08 8.05
C GLN A 707 -18.64 -33.97 6.81
N ILE A 708 -19.70 -34.45 6.17
CA ILE A 708 -19.58 -35.20 4.90
C ILE A 708 -18.98 -34.32 3.80
N LEU A 709 -19.45 -33.08 3.68
CA LEU A 709 -18.93 -32.17 2.66
C LEU A 709 -17.47 -31.79 2.94
N PHE A 710 -17.13 -31.56 4.20
CA PHE A 710 -15.75 -31.32 4.62
C PHE A 710 -14.83 -32.51 4.25
N TRP A 711 -15.18 -33.73 4.65
CA TRP A 711 -14.38 -34.93 4.39
C TRP A 711 -14.35 -35.34 2.92
N GLY A 712 -15.49 -35.22 2.21
CA GLY A 712 -15.57 -35.49 0.78
C GLY A 712 -14.71 -34.54 -0.04
N GLY A 713 -14.75 -33.24 0.31
CA GLY A 713 -13.88 -32.25 -0.29
C GLY A 713 -12.41 -32.44 0.06
N PHE A 714 -12.10 -32.71 1.34
CA PHE A 714 -10.72 -32.94 1.79
C PHE A 714 -10.10 -34.15 1.09
N ILE A 715 -10.75 -35.31 1.10
CA ILE A 715 -10.23 -36.53 0.45
C ILE A 715 -10.07 -36.33 -1.06
N GLY A 716 -11.02 -35.65 -1.71
CA GLY A 716 -10.93 -35.33 -3.13
C GLY A 716 -9.79 -34.35 -3.45
N LEU A 717 -9.50 -33.41 -2.54
CA LEU A 717 -8.43 -32.42 -2.67
C LEU A 717 -7.05 -33.02 -2.41
N SER A 718 -6.91 -33.79 -1.32
CA SER A 718 -5.63 -34.34 -0.89
C SER A 718 -5.19 -35.53 -1.75
N SER A 719 -6.13 -36.32 -2.29
CA SER A 719 -5.88 -37.54 -3.07
C SER A 719 -4.71 -38.37 -2.50
N ASP A 720 -3.54 -38.31 -3.13
CA ASP A 720 -2.37 -39.13 -2.80
C ASP A 720 -1.59 -38.61 -1.58
N GLU A 721 -1.80 -37.34 -1.19
CA GLU A 721 -1.29 -36.75 0.05
C GLU A 721 -2.03 -37.26 1.30
N PHE A 722 -3.18 -37.93 1.13
CA PHE A 722 -3.88 -38.62 2.20
C PHE A 722 -4.04 -40.11 1.88
N CYS A 723 -3.04 -40.88 2.28
CA CYS A 723 -2.83 -42.28 1.97
C CYS A 723 -2.73 -43.13 3.25
N PRO A 724 -3.84 -43.51 3.88
CA PRO A 724 -3.79 -44.34 5.08
C PRO A 724 -3.32 -45.77 4.75
N PRO A 725 -2.29 -46.33 5.43
CA PRO A 725 -1.86 -47.71 5.24
C PRO A 725 -2.91 -48.69 5.77
N ASN A 726 -3.01 -49.89 5.18
CA ASN A 726 -3.89 -50.95 5.66
C ASN A 726 -5.31 -50.47 6.01
N LEU A 727 -5.95 -49.68 5.12
CA LEU A 727 -7.24 -49.01 5.39
C LEU A 727 -8.34 -49.96 5.92
N GLY A 728 -8.31 -51.24 5.51
CA GLY A 728 -9.22 -52.26 6.03
C GLY A 728 -9.10 -52.49 7.54
N ALA A 729 -7.87 -52.54 8.08
CA ALA A 729 -7.62 -52.69 9.51
C ALA A 729 -8.10 -51.45 10.28
N LEU A 730 -7.82 -50.25 9.77
CA LEU A 730 -8.28 -49.00 10.38
C LEU A 730 -9.82 -48.91 10.43
N THR A 731 -10.46 -49.36 9.35
CA THR A 731 -11.92 -49.45 9.24
C THR A 731 -12.49 -50.44 10.26
N ALA A 732 -11.83 -51.58 10.49
CA ALA A 732 -12.26 -52.57 11.48
C ALA A 732 -12.18 -52.02 12.92
N VAL A 733 -11.15 -51.25 13.26
CA VAL A 733 -11.03 -50.57 14.56
C VAL A 733 -12.14 -49.53 14.74
N TRP A 734 -12.36 -48.66 13.75
CA TRP A 734 -13.46 -47.67 13.79
C TRP A 734 -14.85 -48.33 13.86
N THR A 735 -15.05 -49.44 13.15
CA THR A 735 -16.30 -50.19 13.19
C THR A 735 -16.52 -50.79 14.57
N SER A 736 -15.49 -51.44 15.13
CA SER A 736 -15.57 -52.08 16.45
C SER A 736 -15.84 -51.08 17.57
N SER A 737 -15.18 -49.92 17.54
CA SER A 737 -15.41 -48.86 18.54
C SER A 737 -16.81 -48.24 18.42
N SER A 738 -17.30 -48.04 17.19
CA SER A 738 -18.64 -47.52 16.93
C SER A 738 -19.74 -48.48 17.39
N LEU A 739 -19.55 -49.79 17.16
CA LEU A 739 -20.42 -50.84 17.69
C LEU A 739 -20.43 -50.86 19.22
N LEU A 740 -19.24 -50.81 19.85
CA LEU A 740 -19.09 -50.78 21.30
C LEU A 740 -19.77 -49.54 21.91
N GLY A 741 -19.57 -48.36 21.33
CA GLY A 741 -20.23 -47.12 21.75
C GLY A 741 -21.75 -47.21 21.63
N THR A 742 -22.27 -47.83 20.57
CA THR A 742 -23.70 -48.06 20.40
C THR A 742 -24.27 -48.97 21.49
N ILE A 743 -23.56 -50.04 21.85
CA ILE A 743 -23.98 -50.97 22.91
C ILE A 743 -23.95 -50.28 24.28
N LEU A 744 -22.86 -49.57 24.60
CA LEU A 744 -22.68 -48.84 25.87
C LEU A 744 -23.67 -47.68 26.04
N GLY A 745 -24.14 -47.08 24.94
CA GLY A 745 -25.15 -46.03 24.99
C GLY A 745 -26.53 -46.55 25.39
N PHE A 746 -26.91 -47.74 24.93
CA PHE A 746 -28.25 -48.32 25.12
C PHE A 746 -28.38 -49.28 26.32
N HIS A 747 -27.26 -49.64 26.97
CA HIS A 747 -27.19 -50.40 28.22
C HIS A 747 -26.79 -49.48 29.38
#